data_AF-A0A507DYN3-F1
#
_entry.id   AF-A0A507DYN3-F1
#
_cell.length_a   1.000
_cell.length_b   1.000
_cell.length_c   1.000
_cell.angle_alpha   90.00
_cell.angle_beta   90.00
_cell.angle_gamma   90.00
#
_symmetry.space_group_name_H-M   'P 1'
#
loop_
_entity.id
_entity.type
_entity.pdbx_description
1 polymer ?
#
loop_
_entity_poly.entity_id
_entity_poly.type
_entity_poly.pdbx_seq_one_letter_code
_entity_poly.pdbx_strand_id
1 'polypeptide(L)'
;MALSALGAHAPPTRKLYGRLTWIALALTTQLCLLLTLSYNPNALTQIVSKHFWSADGDAHSTSEDEWSSMPELPPENAAQQVANDHAGSASDWREATDGVQPIRRPTRAGRKKIYPTTLRERSWSLPHPDQPTSLCGDEGHLPTAADLASITDHDGKGAIIIPSLNHHDIVSSANGADTQIVLSSERPLCAWLVVVDWGDGVAATPYHNPDPIAERDFPPTISNWPPDSVEIRATGENYTLPIYADRDFLVIRGRPSEVAYRLYNVTLDLKDPDSYEIDAVLEYTDYLWNYEVSEHVFWAPSSLPILINRHSLQHLPQLRLTTAPETHAQLTHQSYGALPPCGNGNHRGRWVPAAHLDPTPSLRMHVPRDGEEITDEMPLLLKSYSDRVWVPYSCRYHARTYAVWKDRCIAPRHPFIHMFGDSNIRRGVKAFASGGRWCKDWYEENSPACQCTDWHLDIDGLQPDRPDNVLTVAGGDDEPALDEAYVYTFLWKGLNSWGPDWNMALNASDQRIRIAAINQHLADRPPTVVIVSLTNWDAAYGSYAEFSESLPTFIELLRKTYYDRGIPLVWRAGQYFGGRADTTSTGVQRRKFSRMRVLAFNELAERTLVDELDAAVWDVHALGNANDAQARARAAQCNSGHAGRDVVDVENGILLNLLCNE
;
A
#
# COMPACT_ATOMS: atom_id res chain seq x y z
N MET A 1 14.30 40.52 50.33
CA MET A 1 15.69 40.65 50.82
C MET A 1 16.64 39.86 49.92
N ALA A 2 16.89 40.34 48.69
CA ALA A 2 17.92 39.83 47.78
C ALA A 2 18.20 40.84 46.65
N LEU A 3 18.27 42.13 46.99
CA LEU A 3 18.60 43.22 46.04
C LEU A 3 19.37 44.31 46.80
N SER A 4 20.62 44.02 47.16
CA SER A 4 21.53 45.00 47.78
C SER A 4 22.99 44.77 47.37
N ALA A 5 23.23 44.26 46.16
CA ALA A 5 24.55 44.15 45.59
C ALA A 5 24.44 44.36 44.08
N LEU A 6 24.56 45.61 43.63
CA LEU A 6 25.17 46.00 42.36
C LEU A 6 25.23 47.53 42.32
N GLY A 7 26.46 48.04 42.26
CA GLY A 7 26.79 49.46 42.31
C GLY A 7 26.40 50.23 41.06
N ALA A 8 26.43 51.55 41.21
CA ALA A 8 26.17 52.54 40.19
C ALA A 8 27.00 52.29 38.92
N HIS A 9 26.35 52.24 37.75
CA HIS A 9 26.76 52.91 36.52
C HIS A 9 25.69 52.75 35.41
N ALA A 10 25.49 53.84 34.66
CA ALA A 10 24.63 54.05 33.48
C ALA A 10 23.10 54.21 33.73
N PRO A 11 22.49 55.32 33.26
CA PRO A 11 21.03 55.43 33.25
C PRO A 11 20.45 54.36 32.30
N PRO A 12 19.37 53.66 32.69
CA PRO A 12 18.77 52.64 31.84
C PRO A 12 18.36 53.27 30.51
N THR A 13 18.85 52.69 29.41
CA THR A 13 18.50 53.16 28.06
C THR A 13 16.98 53.06 27.86
N ARG A 14 16.38 54.01 27.12
CA ARG A 14 14.94 54.00 26.78
C ARG A 14 14.43 52.64 26.29
N LYS A 15 15.30 51.82 25.68
CA LYS A 15 15.01 50.46 25.23
C LYS A 15 14.75 49.48 26.39
N LEU A 16 15.45 49.60 27.52
CA LEU A 16 15.21 48.72 28.68
C LEU A 16 13.86 49.03 29.34
N TYR A 17 13.53 50.32 29.50
CA TYR A 17 12.21 50.72 29.99
C TYR A 17 11.09 50.22 29.07
N GLY A 18 11.24 50.38 27.75
CA GLY A 18 10.25 49.86 26.80
C GLY A 18 10.04 48.34 26.93
N ARG A 19 11.12 47.56 27.09
CA ARG A 19 11.01 46.11 27.27
C ARG A 19 10.38 45.72 28.60
N LEU A 20 10.74 46.40 29.69
CA LEU A 20 10.14 46.14 31.00
C LEU A 20 8.65 46.52 31.05
N THR A 21 8.25 47.59 30.36
CA THR A 21 6.83 47.97 30.23
C THR A 21 6.04 46.92 29.43
N TRP A 22 6.60 46.39 28.33
CA TRP A 22 5.96 45.31 27.57
C TRP A 22 5.83 44.02 28.38
N ILE A 23 6.86 43.66 29.15
CA ILE A 23 6.81 42.47 30.03
C ILE A 23 5.76 42.67 31.13
N ALA A 24 5.72 43.85 31.77
CA ALA A 24 4.71 44.16 32.78
C ALA A 24 3.29 44.14 32.21
N LEU A 25 3.08 44.66 30.99
CA LEU A 25 1.79 44.62 30.31
C LEU A 25 1.37 43.18 29.98
N ALA A 26 2.28 42.36 29.44
CA ALA A 26 2.01 40.96 29.13
C ALA A 26 1.64 40.15 30.38
N LEU A 27 2.39 40.32 31.48
CA LEU A 27 2.11 39.65 32.75
C LEU A 27 0.80 40.12 33.38
N THR A 28 0.47 41.41 33.28
CA THR A 28 -0.82 41.94 33.77
C THR A 28 -1.98 41.39 32.96
N THR A 29 -1.84 41.31 31.64
CA THR A 29 -2.87 40.72 30.76
C THR A 29 -3.06 39.23 31.04
N GLN A 30 -1.97 38.47 31.22
CA GLN A 30 -2.06 37.05 31.61
C GLN A 30 -2.73 36.87 32.96
N LEU A 31 -2.40 37.70 33.96
CA LEU A 31 -3.03 37.64 35.27
C LEU A 31 -4.52 38.00 35.22
N CYS A 32 -4.89 39.03 34.45
CA CYS A 32 -6.30 39.38 34.24
C CYS A 32 -7.06 38.27 33.53
N LEU A 33 -6.45 37.61 32.54
CA LEU A 33 -7.07 36.48 31.84
C LEU A 33 -7.29 35.30 32.79
N LEU A 34 -6.28 34.95 33.59
CA LEU A 34 -6.38 33.87 34.59
C LEU A 34 -7.42 34.17 35.67
N LEU A 35 -7.49 35.41 36.14
CA LEU A 35 -8.52 35.84 37.10
C LEU A 35 -9.93 35.86 36.49
N THR A 36 -10.05 36.20 35.21
CA THR A 36 -11.34 36.17 34.51
C THR A 36 -11.82 34.73 34.30
N LEU A 37 -10.92 33.82 33.93
CA LEU A 37 -11.22 32.41 33.74
C LEU A 37 -11.48 31.68 35.07
N SER A 38 -10.84 32.08 36.17
CA SER A 38 -11.16 31.52 37.49
C SER A 38 -12.51 31.98 38.02
N TYR A 39 -12.95 33.21 37.68
CA TYR A 39 -14.24 33.74 38.10
C TYR A 39 -15.40 33.29 37.20
N ASN A 40 -15.15 33.08 35.91
CA ASN A 40 -16.13 32.57 34.96
C ASN A 40 -15.43 31.68 33.91
N PRO A 41 -15.35 30.36 34.14
CA PRO A 41 -14.66 29.44 33.23
C PRO A 41 -15.30 29.37 31.84
N ASN A 42 -16.55 29.81 31.68
CA ASN A 42 -17.26 29.86 30.40
C ASN A 42 -17.07 31.19 29.64
N ALA A 43 -16.32 32.15 30.18
CA ALA A 43 -16.11 33.46 29.54
C ALA A 43 -15.37 33.36 28.20
N LEU A 44 -14.46 32.40 28.04
CA LEU A 44 -13.72 32.20 26.79
C LEU A 44 -14.67 31.77 25.65
N THR A 45 -15.56 30.82 25.94
CA THR A 45 -16.58 30.32 25.01
C THR A 45 -17.57 31.41 24.61
N GLN A 46 -17.89 32.32 25.54
CA GLN A 46 -18.75 33.48 25.28
C GLN A 46 -18.05 34.58 24.45
N ILE A 47 -16.74 34.78 24.61
CA ILE A 47 -15.98 35.75 23.80
C ILE A 47 -15.81 35.24 22.36
N VAL A 48 -15.52 33.94 22.20
CA VAL A 48 -15.36 33.32 20.88
C VAL A 48 -16.69 33.28 20.11
N SER A 49 -17.79 32.92 20.77
CA SER A 49 -19.12 32.89 20.11
C SER A 49 -19.63 34.27 19.69
N LYS A 50 -19.24 35.34 20.38
CA LYS A 50 -19.73 36.71 20.13
C LYS A 50 -18.94 37.48 19.08
N HIS A 51 -17.78 36.97 18.64
CA HIS A 51 -16.97 37.61 17.58
C HIS A 51 -16.92 36.82 16.27
N PHE A 52 -17.39 35.57 16.23
CA PHE A 52 -17.42 34.76 15.01
C PHE A 52 -18.79 34.65 14.33
N TRP A 53 -19.87 35.13 14.95
CA TRP A 53 -21.23 35.03 14.40
C TRP A 53 -21.88 36.42 14.25
N SER A 54 -21.45 37.17 13.22
CA SER A 54 -22.15 38.36 12.74
C SER A 54 -21.65 38.75 11.34
N ALA A 55 -22.02 37.97 10.32
CA ALA A 55 -22.25 38.44 8.94
C ALA A 55 -22.90 37.32 8.11
N ASP A 56 -24.02 37.66 7.46
CA ASP A 56 -24.88 36.82 6.63
C ASP A 56 -24.20 36.28 5.35
N GLY A 57 -24.71 35.14 4.84
CA GLY A 57 -24.67 34.81 3.41
C GLY A 57 -24.54 33.33 3.07
N ASP A 58 -25.65 32.74 2.60
CA ASP A 58 -25.82 31.40 2.02
C ASP A 58 -24.58 30.77 1.33
N ALA A 59 -24.14 29.61 1.84
CA ALA A 59 -23.63 28.47 1.06
C ALA A 59 -23.33 27.28 1.99
N HIS A 60 -23.69 26.08 1.54
CA HIS A 60 -23.33 24.81 2.18
C HIS A 60 -21.83 24.72 2.45
N SER A 61 -21.43 24.50 3.71
CA SER A 61 -20.13 23.94 4.04
C SER A 61 -20.25 22.91 5.16
N THR A 62 -19.69 21.74 4.88
CA THR A 62 -19.25 20.72 5.83
C THR A 62 -18.08 21.29 6.64
N SER A 63 -18.23 21.45 7.95
CA SER A 63 -17.14 21.86 8.82
C SER A 63 -16.33 20.65 9.28
N GLU A 64 -15.14 20.48 8.69
CA GLU A 64 -13.98 19.94 9.39
C GLU A 64 -13.50 20.99 10.39
N ASP A 65 -13.50 20.66 11.69
CA ASP A 65 -12.61 21.24 12.72
C ASP A 65 -12.93 20.60 14.09
N GLU A 66 -12.44 19.38 14.33
CA GLU A 66 -12.31 18.80 15.68
C GLU A 66 -11.00 18.01 15.79
N TRP A 67 -9.88 18.73 15.85
CA TRP A 67 -8.59 18.24 16.35
C TRP A 67 -8.05 19.23 17.38
N SER A 68 -8.71 19.37 18.53
CA SER A 68 -8.22 20.19 19.66
C SER A 68 -8.98 19.91 20.96
N SER A 69 -9.07 18.65 21.42
CA SER A 69 -9.37 18.35 22.82
C SER A 69 -9.01 16.91 23.18
N MET A 70 -7.71 16.66 23.38
CA MET A 70 -7.27 15.53 24.21
C MET A 70 -7.34 15.96 25.67
N PRO A 71 -8.00 15.22 26.58
CA PRO A 71 -7.83 15.45 28.00
C PRO A 71 -6.43 14.99 28.45
N GLU A 72 -5.75 15.82 29.24
CA GLU A 72 -4.54 15.44 29.95
C GLU A 72 -4.81 14.21 30.83
N LEU A 73 -4.03 13.15 30.60
CA LEU A 73 -4.02 11.96 31.45
C LEU A 73 -3.42 12.29 32.83
N PRO A 74 -3.99 11.79 33.94
CA PRO A 74 -3.40 11.95 35.26
C PRO A 74 -2.12 11.12 35.41
N PRO A 75 -1.16 11.53 36.26
CA PRO A 75 0.10 10.83 36.41
C PRO A 75 -0.08 9.47 37.10
N GLU A 76 0.71 8.52 36.59
CA GLU A 76 0.85 7.13 36.98
C GLU A 76 0.98 6.92 38.49
N ASN A 77 0.17 6.01 39.05
CA ASN A 77 0.39 5.37 40.34
C ASN A 77 -0.16 3.94 40.35
N ALA A 78 0.14 3.16 39.30
CA ALA A 78 -0.25 1.74 39.24
C ALA A 78 0.85 0.78 38.73
N ALA A 79 2.07 1.24 38.46
CA ALA A 79 3.14 0.40 37.94
C ALA A 79 4.12 -0.15 39.01
N GLN A 80 4.04 0.30 40.27
CA GLN A 80 5.05 -0.07 41.28
C GLN A 80 4.75 -1.35 42.08
N GLN A 81 3.58 -1.98 41.92
CA GLN A 81 3.14 -3.07 42.81
C GLN A 81 3.10 -4.47 42.16
N VAL A 82 3.47 -4.58 40.88
CA VAL A 82 3.58 -5.87 40.16
C VAL A 82 5.04 -6.24 39.85
N ALA A 83 6.00 -5.33 40.10
CA ALA A 83 7.41 -5.52 39.73
C ALA A 83 8.25 -6.36 40.73
N ASN A 84 7.69 -6.86 41.83
CA ASN A 84 8.47 -7.59 42.85
C ASN A 84 8.27 -9.12 42.90
N ASP A 85 7.35 -9.71 42.13
CA ASP A 85 7.06 -11.17 42.22
C ASP A 85 7.49 -12.00 40.99
N HIS A 86 8.03 -11.41 39.93
CA HIS A 86 8.43 -12.16 38.73
C HIS A 86 9.86 -11.86 38.26
N ALA A 87 10.84 -12.17 39.12
CA ALA A 87 12.18 -12.54 38.69
C ALA A 87 12.24 -14.06 38.46
N GLY A 88 11.48 -14.55 37.48
CA GLY A 88 11.39 -15.97 37.11
C GLY A 88 11.76 -16.16 35.64
N SER A 89 12.89 -16.84 35.42
CA SER A 89 13.38 -17.51 34.22
C SER A 89 12.70 -17.28 32.86
N ALA A 90 13.46 -16.76 31.89
CA ALA A 90 13.10 -16.68 30.47
C ALA A 90 13.13 -18.05 29.72
N SER A 91 12.85 -19.17 30.39
CA SER A 91 12.93 -20.54 29.84
C SER A 91 11.61 -21.17 29.39
N ASP A 92 10.45 -20.61 29.72
CA ASP A 92 9.26 -21.45 29.91
C ASP A 92 8.35 -21.67 28.69
N TRP A 93 8.66 -21.10 27.52
CA TRP A 93 7.94 -21.48 26.30
C TRP A 93 8.32 -22.88 25.79
N ARG A 94 9.42 -23.47 26.26
CA ARG A 94 9.84 -24.81 25.80
C ARG A 94 8.97 -25.93 26.40
N GLU A 95 8.51 -25.81 27.65
CA GLU A 95 7.75 -26.89 28.31
C GLU A 95 6.28 -26.98 27.87
N ALA A 96 5.70 -25.91 27.32
CA ALA A 96 4.31 -25.93 26.84
C ALA A 96 4.12 -26.61 25.46
N THR A 97 5.19 -27.12 24.83
CA THR A 97 5.14 -27.74 23.48
C THR A 97 5.18 -29.27 23.46
N ASP A 98 5.29 -29.94 24.60
CA ASP A 98 5.48 -31.39 24.69
C ASP A 98 4.28 -32.26 24.24
N GLY A 99 3.16 -31.64 23.86
CA GLY A 99 1.98 -32.32 23.29
C GLY A 99 1.78 -32.13 21.78
N VAL A 100 2.50 -31.21 21.13
CA VAL A 100 2.36 -30.95 19.69
C VAL A 100 3.49 -31.69 18.99
N GLN A 101 3.14 -32.76 18.27
CA GLN A 101 4.10 -33.47 17.42
C GLN A 101 4.83 -32.42 16.56
N PRO A 102 6.16 -32.26 16.70
CA PRO A 102 6.89 -31.35 15.83
C PRO A 102 6.67 -31.85 14.41
N ILE A 103 6.02 -31.02 13.58
CA ILE A 103 5.89 -31.27 12.15
C ILE A 103 7.32 -31.53 11.68
N ARG A 104 7.61 -32.79 11.32
CA ARG A 104 8.94 -33.20 10.86
C ARG A 104 9.29 -32.34 9.66
N ARG A 105 10.08 -31.29 9.87
CA ARG A 105 10.64 -30.52 8.78
C ARG A 105 11.53 -31.48 7.99
N PRO A 106 11.27 -31.72 6.70
CA PRO A 106 12.25 -32.40 5.86
C PRO A 106 13.56 -31.62 5.96
N THR A 107 14.64 -32.33 6.31
CA THR A 107 15.99 -31.76 6.39
C THR A 107 16.31 -31.06 5.08
N ARG A 108 16.37 -29.73 5.13
CA ARG A 108 16.42 -28.82 3.97
C ARG A 108 17.84 -28.75 3.39
N ALA A 109 18.39 -29.90 2.98
CA ALA A 109 19.64 -29.97 2.23
C ALA A 109 19.31 -29.93 0.73
N GLY A 110 19.62 -28.82 0.06
CA GLY A 110 19.77 -28.79 -1.41
C GLY A 110 18.55 -28.41 -2.26
N ARG A 111 17.41 -27.97 -1.70
CA ARG A 111 16.36 -27.34 -2.52
C ARG A 111 16.87 -25.97 -2.98
N LYS A 112 17.31 -25.88 -4.25
CA LYS A 112 17.46 -24.62 -4.97
C LYS A 112 16.11 -23.91 -4.79
N LYS A 113 16.05 -22.86 -3.96
CA LYS A 113 14.82 -22.12 -3.72
C LYS A 113 14.46 -21.45 -5.04
N ILE A 114 13.60 -22.11 -5.81
CA ILE A 114 12.91 -21.49 -6.94
C ILE A 114 11.85 -20.63 -6.26
N TYR A 115 12.19 -19.38 -6.00
CA TYR A 115 11.22 -18.43 -5.49
C TYR A 115 10.21 -18.19 -6.61
N PRO A 116 8.91 -18.51 -6.42
CA PRO A 116 7.90 -18.16 -7.40
C PRO A 116 7.86 -16.63 -7.57
N THR A 117 7.59 -16.18 -8.79
CA THR A 117 7.61 -14.77 -9.23
C THR A 117 7.22 -13.77 -8.15
N THR A 118 8.24 -13.17 -7.53
CA THR A 118 8.15 -12.21 -6.42
C THR A 118 7.53 -10.88 -6.86
N LEU A 119 7.18 -10.00 -5.92
CA LEU A 119 6.91 -8.60 -6.26
C LEU A 119 8.13 -8.00 -6.98
N ARG A 120 9.35 -8.40 -6.58
CA ARG A 120 10.62 -8.04 -7.25
C ARG A 120 10.66 -8.45 -8.73
N GLU A 121 10.15 -9.62 -9.10
CA GLU A 121 10.11 -10.06 -10.51
C GLU A 121 9.00 -9.37 -11.31
N ARG A 122 7.96 -8.85 -10.65
CA ARG A 122 6.86 -8.10 -11.28
C ARG A 122 7.23 -6.66 -11.57
N SER A 123 8.06 -6.06 -10.72
CA SER A 123 8.40 -4.66 -10.78
C SER A 123 9.82 -4.51 -11.30
N TRP A 124 9.96 -4.02 -12.54
CA TRP A 124 11.24 -3.56 -13.07
C TRP A 124 12.34 -4.60 -12.93
N SER A 125 12.24 -5.69 -13.68
CA SER A 125 13.20 -6.79 -13.59
C SER A 125 14.62 -6.27 -13.77
N LEU A 126 15.50 -6.60 -12.82
CA LEU A 126 16.90 -6.70 -13.14
C LEU A 126 17.02 -7.76 -14.24
N PRO A 127 17.75 -7.48 -15.32
CA PRO A 127 18.00 -8.43 -16.39
C PRO A 127 18.51 -9.75 -15.79
N HIS A 128 18.11 -10.88 -16.36
CA HIS A 128 18.71 -12.15 -15.99
C HIS A 128 20.24 -12.00 -16.16
N PRO A 129 21.08 -12.31 -15.16
CA PRO A 129 22.51 -11.99 -15.19
C PRO A 129 23.27 -12.65 -16.37
N ASP A 130 22.67 -13.65 -16.99
CA ASP A 130 23.20 -14.40 -18.14
C ASP A 130 22.62 -13.95 -19.50
N GLN A 131 21.66 -13.03 -19.52
CA GLN A 131 21.18 -12.40 -20.75
C GLN A 131 21.72 -10.97 -20.79
N PRO A 132 22.62 -10.63 -21.74
CA PRO A 132 23.00 -9.23 -21.92
C PRO A 132 21.70 -8.45 -22.11
N THR A 133 21.60 -7.32 -21.41
CA THR A 133 20.60 -6.28 -21.61
C THR A 133 20.66 -5.77 -23.04
N SER A 134 20.20 -6.57 -24.00
CA SER A 134 19.77 -5.99 -25.25
C SER A 134 18.49 -5.25 -24.92
N LEU A 135 18.63 -4.00 -24.50
CA LEU A 135 17.65 -2.96 -24.79
C LEU A 135 17.09 -3.28 -26.14
N CYS A 136 15.77 -3.34 -26.25
CA CYS A 136 15.12 -3.84 -27.44
C CYS A 136 15.63 -3.15 -28.67
N GLY A 137 16.60 -3.81 -29.29
CA GLY A 137 17.44 -3.19 -30.28
C GLY A 137 16.73 -3.42 -31.58
N ASP A 138 16.49 -2.34 -32.31
CA ASP A 138 16.31 -2.43 -33.75
C ASP A 138 17.63 -2.94 -34.33
N GLU A 139 17.82 -4.27 -34.30
CA GLU A 139 19.05 -4.96 -34.70
C GLU A 139 20.30 -4.53 -33.88
N GLY A 140 20.08 -4.12 -32.62
CA GLY A 140 21.16 -3.69 -31.71
C GLY A 140 21.53 -2.21 -31.80
N HIS A 141 20.73 -1.37 -32.45
CA HIS A 141 20.98 0.07 -32.55
C HIS A 141 20.12 0.89 -31.57
N LEU A 142 20.78 1.56 -30.63
CA LEU A 142 20.17 2.53 -29.71
C LEU A 142 19.87 3.85 -30.43
N PRO A 143 18.84 4.61 -29.99
CA PRO A 143 18.57 5.92 -30.56
C PRO A 143 19.69 6.90 -30.20
N THR A 144 19.98 7.81 -31.11
CA THR A 144 20.87 8.95 -30.87
C THR A 144 20.09 10.12 -30.27
N ALA A 145 20.78 11.10 -29.69
CA ALA A 145 20.13 12.31 -29.21
C ALA A 145 19.43 13.10 -30.34
N ALA A 146 19.91 12.98 -31.59
CA ALA A 146 19.29 13.61 -32.75
C ALA A 146 17.96 12.95 -33.11
N ASP A 147 17.88 11.61 -32.99
CA ASP A 147 16.63 10.88 -33.20
C ASP A 147 15.57 11.32 -32.19
N LEU A 148 15.97 11.55 -30.93
CA LEU A 148 15.06 11.91 -29.83
C LEU A 148 14.69 13.40 -29.77
N ALA A 149 15.37 14.27 -30.53
CA ALA A 149 15.20 15.72 -30.44
C ALA A 149 13.75 16.20 -30.70
N SER A 150 13.01 15.50 -31.55
CA SER A 150 11.60 15.86 -31.83
C SER A 150 10.66 15.70 -30.63
N ILE A 151 11.04 14.91 -29.61
CA ILE A 151 10.28 14.81 -28.36
C ILE A 151 10.33 16.16 -27.61
N THR A 152 11.49 16.82 -27.62
CA THR A 152 11.68 18.11 -26.96
C THR A 152 11.16 19.30 -27.74
N ASP A 153 11.07 19.21 -29.07
CA ASP A 153 10.59 20.31 -29.93
C ASP A 153 9.12 20.72 -29.66
N HIS A 154 8.39 19.92 -28.88
CA HIS A 154 6.99 20.14 -28.52
C HIS A 154 6.76 20.29 -27.01
N ASP A 155 7.77 20.75 -26.26
CA ASP A 155 7.76 20.79 -24.78
C ASP A 155 7.41 19.42 -24.15
N GLY A 156 7.71 18.34 -24.88
CA GLY A 156 7.44 16.98 -24.45
C GLY A 156 8.31 16.59 -23.27
N LYS A 157 7.70 15.99 -22.25
CA LYS A 157 8.42 15.46 -21.08
C LYS A 157 8.95 14.04 -21.30
N GLY A 158 8.57 13.40 -22.40
CA GLY A 158 8.92 12.02 -22.69
C GLY A 158 7.99 11.41 -23.73
N ALA A 159 8.18 10.12 -24.01
CA ALA A 159 7.34 9.32 -24.91
C ALA A 159 7.53 7.82 -24.66
N ILE A 160 6.54 7.01 -25.05
CA ILE A 160 6.74 5.59 -25.33
C ILE A 160 7.06 5.43 -26.82
N ILE A 161 8.20 4.84 -27.15
CA ILE A 161 8.63 4.61 -28.54
C ILE A 161 8.59 3.11 -28.82
N ILE A 162 7.86 2.71 -29.86
CA ILE A 162 7.98 1.35 -30.39
C ILE A 162 8.96 1.41 -31.58
N PRO A 163 10.22 0.97 -31.39
CA PRO A 163 11.30 1.31 -32.30
C PRO A 163 11.14 0.63 -33.66
N SER A 164 10.63 -0.59 -33.68
CA SER A 164 10.43 -1.41 -34.87
C SER A 164 9.07 -2.08 -34.79
N LEU A 165 8.24 -1.85 -35.81
CA LEU A 165 7.00 -2.56 -36.07
C LEU A 165 7.16 -3.21 -37.44
N ASN A 166 6.93 -4.52 -37.56
CA ASN A 166 6.96 -5.12 -38.89
C ASN A 166 5.80 -4.55 -39.68
N HIS A 167 6.03 -4.21 -40.96
CA HIS A 167 4.98 -3.71 -41.84
C HIS A 167 3.77 -4.66 -41.95
N HIS A 168 3.96 -5.95 -41.67
CA HIS A 168 2.88 -6.94 -41.64
C HIS A 168 1.95 -6.82 -40.43
N ASP A 169 2.37 -6.15 -39.35
CA ASP A 169 1.60 -6.01 -38.10
C ASP A 169 0.67 -4.78 -38.13
N ILE A 170 0.85 -3.87 -39.10
CA ILE A 170 0.09 -2.62 -39.20
C ILE A 170 -1.13 -2.83 -40.10
N VAL A 171 -2.31 -2.85 -39.49
CA VAL A 171 -3.60 -2.87 -40.20
C VAL A 171 -4.18 -1.46 -40.18
N SER A 172 -3.80 -0.65 -41.18
CA SER A 172 -4.37 0.69 -41.30
C SER A 172 -5.87 0.63 -41.60
N SER A 173 -6.69 1.35 -40.83
CA SER A 173 -8.11 1.50 -41.20
C SER A 173 -8.21 2.30 -42.49
N ALA A 174 -9.20 1.96 -43.33
CA ALA A 174 -9.41 2.57 -44.63
C ALA A 174 -9.63 4.11 -44.57
N ASN A 175 -9.93 4.66 -43.40
CA ASN A 175 -10.22 6.08 -43.19
C ASN A 175 -9.05 6.88 -42.60
N GLY A 176 -7.89 6.25 -42.30
CA GLY A 176 -6.67 6.92 -41.83
C GLY A 176 -6.75 7.61 -40.46
N ALA A 177 -7.92 7.67 -39.82
CA ALA A 177 -8.11 8.28 -38.50
C ALA A 177 -7.73 7.34 -37.34
N ASP A 178 -7.92 6.04 -37.51
CA ASP A 178 -7.59 5.01 -36.51
C ASP A 178 -6.54 4.07 -37.09
N THR A 179 -5.29 4.21 -36.67
CA THR A 179 -4.25 3.21 -36.98
C THR A 179 -4.39 2.10 -35.95
N GLN A 180 -4.86 0.92 -36.36
CA GLN A 180 -4.87 -0.27 -35.52
C GLN A 180 -3.62 -1.11 -35.81
N ILE A 181 -2.96 -1.59 -34.76
CA ILE A 181 -1.86 -2.53 -34.87
C ILE A 181 -2.37 -3.86 -34.32
N VAL A 182 -2.43 -4.86 -35.19
CA VAL A 182 -2.88 -6.19 -34.79
C VAL A 182 -1.63 -6.98 -34.44
N LEU A 183 -1.46 -7.29 -33.16
CA LEU A 183 -0.30 -8.04 -32.71
C LEU A 183 -0.58 -9.54 -32.82
N SER A 184 0.19 -10.23 -33.66
CA SER A 184 0.25 -11.70 -33.61
C SER A 184 1.09 -12.13 -32.41
N SER A 185 0.45 -12.16 -31.24
CA SER A 185 0.68 -12.87 -29.98
C SER A 185 1.92 -13.71 -29.65
N GLU A 186 2.72 -14.19 -30.58
CA GLU A 186 3.78 -15.15 -30.24
C GLU A 186 4.98 -14.51 -29.55
N ARG A 187 5.07 -13.17 -29.53
CA ARG A 187 6.19 -12.45 -28.92
C ARG A 187 5.71 -11.20 -28.19
N PRO A 188 6.21 -10.94 -26.96
CA PRO A 188 5.98 -9.66 -26.31
C PRO A 188 6.50 -8.54 -27.22
N LEU A 189 5.72 -7.47 -27.35
CA LEU A 189 6.16 -6.29 -28.09
C LEU A 189 7.14 -5.52 -27.21
N CYS A 190 8.22 -5.03 -27.80
CA CYS A 190 9.13 -4.21 -27.05
C CYS A 190 9.06 -2.75 -27.42
N ALA A 191 9.20 -1.90 -26.41
CA ALA A 191 9.19 -0.46 -26.51
C ALA A 191 10.31 0.15 -25.66
N TRP A 192 10.56 1.43 -25.89
CA TRP A 192 11.38 2.26 -25.03
C TRP A 192 10.51 3.31 -24.36
N LEU A 193 10.66 3.48 -23.05
CA LEU A 193 10.18 4.68 -22.39
C LEU A 193 11.33 5.69 -22.40
N VAL A 194 11.11 6.84 -23.03
CA VAL A 194 12.02 7.98 -23.03
C VAL A 194 11.47 9.03 -22.10
N VAL A 195 12.27 9.46 -21.12
CA VAL A 195 11.98 10.62 -20.29
C VAL A 195 13.01 11.70 -20.58
N VAL A 196 12.54 12.92 -20.81
CA VAL A 196 13.39 14.07 -21.07
C VAL A 196 13.89 14.61 -19.73
N ASP A 197 15.20 14.72 -19.60
CA ASP A 197 15.90 15.32 -18.47
C ASP A 197 16.51 16.65 -18.95
N TRP A 198 15.89 17.75 -18.52
CA TRP A 198 16.31 19.11 -18.85
C TRP A 198 17.51 19.59 -18.02
N GLY A 199 18.01 18.76 -17.10
CA GLY A 199 19.17 19.07 -16.27
C GLY A 199 18.94 20.20 -15.26
N ASP A 200 17.72 20.76 -15.18
CA ASP A 200 17.31 21.73 -14.17
C ASP A 200 16.97 21.06 -12.82
N GLY A 201 16.91 19.72 -12.78
CA GLY A 201 16.77 18.90 -11.57
C GLY A 201 15.47 19.14 -10.80
N VAL A 202 14.61 20.00 -11.32
CA VAL A 202 13.38 20.51 -10.72
C VAL A 202 12.55 20.97 -11.89
N ALA A 203 11.76 20.07 -12.49
CA ALA A 203 10.74 20.47 -13.45
C ALA A 203 9.94 21.62 -12.83
N ALA A 204 10.17 22.85 -13.33
CA ALA A 204 9.64 24.12 -12.86
C ALA A 204 8.58 23.96 -11.75
N THR A 205 9.01 23.79 -10.50
CA THR A 205 8.05 23.70 -9.41
C THR A 205 7.35 25.06 -9.34
N PRO A 206 6.01 25.14 -9.42
CA PRO A 206 5.30 26.41 -9.32
C PRO A 206 5.45 27.07 -7.93
N TYR A 207 6.15 26.42 -7.01
CA TYR A 207 6.53 26.90 -5.69
C TYR A 207 8.05 27.07 -5.59
N HIS A 208 8.62 27.89 -6.47
CA HIS A 208 9.94 28.46 -6.19
C HIS A 208 9.75 29.46 -5.03
N ASN A 209 9.95 28.99 -3.80
CA ASN A 209 10.28 29.89 -2.71
C ASN A 209 11.66 30.48 -3.08
N PRO A 210 11.81 31.80 -3.27
CA PRO A 210 13.05 32.41 -3.77
C PRO A 210 14.22 32.37 -2.77
N ASP A 211 14.06 31.73 -1.61
CA ASP A 211 15.20 31.44 -0.76
C ASP A 211 16.05 30.34 -1.43
N PRO A 212 17.35 30.60 -1.68
CA PRO A 212 18.26 29.60 -2.18
C PRO A 212 18.51 28.59 -1.06
N ILE A 213 17.60 27.61 -0.93
CA ILE A 213 17.88 26.37 -0.26
C ILE A 213 19.05 25.78 -1.04
N ALA A 214 20.22 25.74 -0.38
CA ALA A 214 21.45 25.27 -0.99
C ALA A 214 21.20 23.91 -1.66
N GLU A 215 21.82 23.67 -2.82
CA GLU A 215 21.85 22.39 -3.57
C GLU A 215 22.27 21.15 -2.74
N ARG A 216 22.45 21.28 -1.42
CA ARG A 216 22.90 20.23 -0.50
C ARG A 216 21.80 19.36 0.09
N ASP A 217 20.52 19.69 -0.09
CA ASP A 217 19.43 18.97 0.58
C ASP A 217 18.50 18.22 -0.40
N PHE A 218 19.01 17.74 -1.54
CA PHE A 218 18.26 16.73 -2.29
C PHE A 218 18.05 15.49 -1.41
N PRO A 219 16.84 14.89 -1.41
CA PRO A 219 16.60 13.67 -0.66
C PRO A 219 17.59 12.60 -1.12
N PRO A 220 18.20 11.82 -0.21
CA PRO A 220 19.09 10.75 -0.59
C PRO A 220 18.35 9.82 -1.57
N THR A 221 18.96 9.59 -2.74
CA THR A 221 18.40 8.70 -3.76
C THR A 221 18.24 7.30 -3.17
N ILE A 222 17.06 6.68 -3.32
CA ILE A 222 16.91 5.26 -3.00
C ILE A 222 17.76 4.49 -4.01
N SER A 223 18.84 3.87 -3.52
CA SER A 223 19.79 3.15 -4.36
C SER A 223 19.08 2.07 -5.19
N ASN A 224 19.44 1.96 -6.48
CA ASN A 224 18.87 1.00 -7.45
C ASN A 224 17.38 1.21 -7.81
N TRP A 225 16.85 2.41 -7.58
CA TRP A 225 15.54 2.82 -8.10
C TRP A 225 15.70 3.88 -9.18
N PRO A 226 14.86 3.87 -10.23
CA PRO A 226 14.99 4.88 -11.27
C PRO A 226 14.55 6.26 -10.80
N PRO A 227 15.12 7.33 -11.38
CA PRO A 227 14.74 8.69 -11.06
C PRO A 227 13.31 9.05 -11.49
N ASP A 228 12.74 8.37 -12.50
CA ASP A 228 11.39 8.65 -13.01
C ASP A 228 10.34 7.68 -12.48
N SER A 229 9.19 8.23 -12.06
CA SER A 229 7.97 7.48 -11.77
C SER A 229 7.04 7.58 -12.98
N VAL A 230 6.97 6.50 -13.76
CA VAL A 230 6.05 6.39 -14.89
C VAL A 230 5.09 5.23 -14.66
N GLU A 231 3.81 5.50 -14.82
CA GLU A 231 2.77 4.48 -14.92
C GLU A 231 2.50 4.18 -16.39
N ILE A 232 2.59 2.91 -16.80
CA ILE A 232 2.24 2.44 -18.14
C ILE A 232 1.15 1.39 -17.97
N ARG A 233 0.09 1.48 -18.79
CA ARG A 233 -1.05 0.56 -18.75
C ARG A 233 -1.47 0.16 -20.15
N ALA A 234 -2.02 -1.04 -20.24
CA ALA A 234 -2.79 -1.51 -21.37
C ALA A 234 -4.24 -1.67 -20.91
N THR A 235 -5.12 -0.82 -21.44
CA THR A 235 -6.54 -0.79 -21.08
C THR A 235 -7.37 -1.34 -22.24
N GLY A 236 -7.90 -2.54 -22.07
CA GLY A 236 -8.85 -3.16 -22.99
C GLY A 236 -10.30 -3.03 -22.50
N GLU A 237 -11.22 -3.63 -23.24
CA GLU A 237 -12.65 -3.67 -22.88
C GLU A 237 -12.86 -4.51 -21.61
N ASN A 238 -12.17 -5.64 -21.54
CA ASN A 238 -12.34 -6.65 -20.51
C ASN A 238 -11.21 -6.62 -19.49
N TYR A 239 -10.00 -6.23 -19.88
CA TYR A 239 -8.81 -6.35 -19.04
C TYR A 239 -8.06 -5.02 -18.91
N THR A 240 -7.46 -4.79 -17.74
CA THR A 240 -6.49 -3.71 -17.53
C THR A 240 -5.21 -4.32 -17.02
N LEU A 241 -4.11 -4.12 -17.75
CA LEU A 241 -2.82 -4.73 -17.44
C LEU A 241 -1.79 -3.63 -17.12
N PRO A 242 -1.14 -3.68 -15.95
CA PRO A 242 0.00 -2.80 -15.69
C PRO A 242 1.20 -3.25 -16.51
N ILE A 243 1.86 -2.30 -17.16
CA ILE A 243 3.11 -2.49 -17.88
C ILE A 243 4.23 -1.87 -17.05
N TYR A 244 5.35 -2.57 -16.99
CA TYR A 244 6.52 -2.13 -16.22
C TYR A 244 7.68 -1.87 -17.16
N ALA A 245 8.40 -0.79 -16.89
CA ALA A 245 9.70 -0.55 -17.49
C ALA A 245 10.80 -1.21 -16.65
N ASP A 246 12.00 -1.41 -17.20
CA ASP A 246 13.16 -1.92 -16.48
C ASP A 246 13.79 -0.83 -15.59
N ARG A 247 14.34 -1.22 -14.43
CA ARG A 247 14.93 -0.28 -13.45
C ARG A 247 16.12 0.45 -14.05
N ASP A 248 16.90 -0.32 -14.80
CA ASP A 248 18.10 0.15 -15.45
C ASP A 248 17.71 1.05 -16.62
N PHE A 249 18.43 2.15 -16.75
CA PHE A 249 18.21 3.11 -17.81
C PHE A 249 19.54 3.58 -18.38
N LEU A 250 19.49 4.00 -19.65
CA LEU A 250 20.60 4.67 -20.28
C LEU A 250 20.36 6.17 -20.33
N VAL A 251 21.43 6.94 -20.16
CA VAL A 251 21.41 8.39 -20.37
C VAL A 251 22.02 8.71 -21.72
N ILE A 252 21.21 9.21 -22.64
CA ILE A 252 21.64 9.70 -23.95
C ILE A 252 21.77 11.21 -23.86
N ARG A 253 22.98 11.74 -24.09
CA ARG A 253 23.25 13.19 -24.00
C ARG A 253 23.35 13.82 -25.39
N GLY A 254 22.63 14.92 -25.59
CA GLY A 254 22.81 15.78 -26.76
C GLY A 254 24.15 16.53 -26.70
N ARG A 255 24.70 16.91 -27.87
CA ARG A 255 25.80 17.88 -27.94
C ARG A 255 25.24 19.28 -28.29
N PRO A 256 25.70 20.39 -27.68
CA PRO A 256 26.73 20.46 -26.63
C PRO A 256 26.25 20.69 -25.18
N SER A 257 24.98 20.99 -24.83
CA SER A 257 24.74 21.38 -23.42
C SER A 257 23.42 21.22 -22.68
N GLU A 258 22.22 20.98 -23.23
CA GLU A 258 21.03 21.21 -22.36
C GLU A 258 20.06 20.03 -22.15
N VAL A 259 20.01 19.04 -23.03
CA VAL A 259 19.02 17.95 -22.87
C VAL A 259 19.70 16.59 -22.77
N ALA A 260 19.36 15.86 -21.71
CA ALA A 260 19.60 14.44 -21.58
C ALA A 260 18.28 13.67 -21.74
N TYR A 261 18.38 12.43 -22.20
CA TYR A 261 17.25 11.53 -22.33
C TYR A 261 17.53 10.28 -21.50
N ARG A 262 16.61 9.93 -20.61
CA ARG A 262 16.63 8.69 -19.86
C ARG A 262 15.81 7.65 -20.62
N LEU A 263 16.48 6.61 -21.08
CA LEU A 263 15.92 5.55 -21.90
C LEU A 263 15.75 4.29 -21.05
N TYR A 264 14.50 3.89 -20.85
CA TYR A 264 14.09 2.68 -20.15
C TYR A 264 13.59 1.64 -21.15
N ASN A 265 13.88 0.38 -20.88
CA ASN A 265 13.32 -0.72 -21.65
C ASN A 265 11.90 -1.03 -21.16
N VAL A 266 10.97 -1.33 -22.07
CA VAL A 266 9.58 -1.65 -21.74
C VAL A 266 9.15 -2.90 -22.50
N THR A 267 8.67 -3.90 -21.77
CA THR A 267 8.14 -5.14 -22.38
C THR A 267 6.61 -5.14 -22.26
N LEU A 268 5.93 -5.16 -23.41
CA LEU A 268 4.47 -5.24 -23.52
C LEU A 268 4.06 -6.71 -23.68
N ASP A 269 3.74 -7.36 -22.56
CA ASP A 269 3.30 -8.76 -22.48
C ASP A 269 1.77 -8.82 -22.25
N LEU A 270 1.00 -8.80 -23.33
CA LEU A 270 -0.47 -8.77 -23.32
C LEU A 270 -1.01 -10.20 -23.35
N LYS A 271 -1.36 -10.75 -22.17
CA LYS A 271 -1.69 -12.18 -21.99
C LYS A 271 -3.14 -12.57 -22.24
N ASP A 272 -4.04 -11.60 -22.33
CA ASP A 272 -5.47 -11.86 -22.46
C ASP A 272 -5.99 -11.37 -23.82
N PRO A 273 -7.05 -12.02 -24.35
CA PRO A 273 -7.69 -11.56 -25.58
C PRO A 273 -8.44 -10.25 -25.33
N ASP A 274 -7.97 -9.17 -25.95
CA ASP A 274 -8.60 -7.86 -25.90
C ASP A 274 -8.08 -6.95 -27.03
N SER A 275 -8.73 -5.81 -27.18
CA SER A 275 -8.18 -4.66 -27.91
C SER A 275 -7.73 -3.62 -26.91
N TYR A 276 -6.43 -3.56 -26.64
CA TYR A 276 -5.83 -2.68 -25.65
C TYR A 276 -5.49 -1.32 -26.24
N GLU A 277 -5.88 -0.26 -25.55
CA GLU A 277 -5.27 1.06 -25.67
C GLU A 277 -4.09 1.14 -24.69
N ILE A 278 -2.91 1.53 -25.18
CA ILE A 278 -1.77 1.80 -24.31
C ILE A 278 -1.85 3.24 -23.83
N ASP A 279 -1.69 3.43 -22.53
CA ASP A 279 -1.57 4.76 -21.93
C ASP A 279 -0.35 4.82 -21.01
N ALA A 280 0.35 5.94 -21.04
CA ALA A 280 1.52 6.19 -20.22
C ALA A 280 1.40 7.56 -19.56
N VAL A 281 1.71 7.61 -18.27
CA VAL A 281 1.61 8.80 -17.44
C VAL A 281 2.91 8.97 -16.67
N LEU A 282 3.61 10.07 -16.94
CA LEU A 282 4.75 10.51 -16.15
C LEU A 282 4.24 11.19 -14.88
N GLU A 283 4.44 10.55 -13.74
CA GLU A 283 4.02 11.06 -12.43
C GLU A 283 5.06 12.03 -11.87
N TYR A 284 6.34 11.64 -11.92
CA TYR A 284 7.46 12.38 -11.34
C TYR A 284 8.75 12.12 -12.12
N THR A 285 9.64 13.11 -12.16
CA THR A 285 11.02 12.97 -12.63
C THR A 285 12.01 13.16 -11.49
N ASP A 286 13.29 12.90 -11.73
CA ASP A 286 14.41 13.35 -10.88
C ASP A 286 14.27 13.02 -9.38
N TYR A 287 13.75 11.83 -9.08
CA TYR A 287 13.45 11.35 -7.72
C TYR A 287 12.45 12.22 -6.94
N LEU A 288 11.69 13.10 -7.59
CA LEU A 288 10.65 13.90 -6.94
C LEU A 288 9.53 13.04 -6.32
N TRP A 289 9.44 11.75 -6.70
CA TRP A 289 8.56 10.77 -6.05
C TRP A 289 9.05 10.28 -4.68
N ASN A 290 10.32 10.56 -4.31
CA ASN A 290 11.00 10.12 -3.09
C ASN A 290 11.16 11.28 -2.08
N TYR A 291 10.10 11.57 -1.32
CA TYR A 291 10.07 12.71 -0.40
C TYR A 291 10.75 12.43 0.94
N GLU A 292 12.08 12.51 1.03
CA GLU A 292 12.76 12.26 2.32
C GLU A 292 12.71 13.49 3.27
N VAL A 293 12.99 14.71 2.78
CA VAL A 293 13.37 15.86 3.65
C VAL A 293 12.43 17.11 3.60
N SER A 294 11.38 17.15 2.73
CA SER A 294 10.40 18.27 2.47
C SER A 294 10.80 19.21 1.31
N GLU A 295 9.95 19.99 0.62
CA GLU A 295 8.49 20.18 0.57
C GLU A 295 7.81 19.18 -0.38
N HIS A 296 6.52 18.90 -0.18
CA HIS A 296 5.75 18.01 -1.06
C HIS A 296 5.66 18.59 -2.48
N VAL A 297 6.13 17.84 -3.49
CA VAL A 297 5.97 18.21 -4.90
C VAL A 297 4.56 17.88 -5.33
N PHE A 298 3.83 18.89 -5.80
CA PHE A 298 2.46 18.69 -6.26
C PHE A 298 2.41 17.64 -7.39
N TRP A 299 1.52 16.67 -7.23
CA TRP A 299 1.28 15.64 -8.23
C TRP A 299 0.63 16.25 -9.47
N ALA A 300 1.42 16.42 -10.54
CA ALA A 300 0.98 16.93 -11.84
C ALA A 300 1.28 15.91 -12.95
N PRO A 301 0.61 14.74 -12.93
CA PRO A 301 0.85 13.68 -13.88
C PRO A 301 0.67 14.20 -15.31
N SER A 302 1.59 13.85 -16.20
CA SER A 302 1.59 14.26 -17.60
C SER A 302 1.47 13.03 -18.49
N SER A 303 0.43 12.97 -19.33
CA SER A 303 0.31 11.92 -20.34
C SER A 303 1.50 11.97 -21.29
N LEU A 304 2.09 10.80 -21.56
CA LEU A 304 3.16 10.66 -22.52
C LEU A 304 2.60 10.19 -23.86
N PRO A 305 3.00 10.81 -24.98
CA PRO A 305 2.62 10.34 -26.30
C PRO A 305 3.22 8.97 -26.62
N ILE A 306 2.56 8.26 -27.53
CA ILE A 306 3.07 7.02 -28.11
C ILE A 306 3.57 7.31 -29.53
N LEU A 307 4.84 7.03 -29.76
CA LEU A 307 5.53 7.24 -31.02
C LEU A 307 5.88 5.88 -31.63
N ILE A 308 5.70 5.76 -32.94
CA ILE A 308 6.13 4.58 -33.69
C ILE A 308 7.25 4.92 -34.66
N ASN A 309 8.07 3.91 -34.94
CA ASN A 309 9.20 3.96 -35.85
C ASN A 309 10.20 5.05 -35.44
N ARG A 310 11.36 4.62 -34.93
CA ARG A 310 12.39 5.52 -34.40
C ARG A 310 12.81 6.65 -35.35
N HIS A 311 12.71 6.45 -36.67
CA HIS A 311 13.19 7.41 -37.67
C HIS A 311 12.14 8.48 -38.00
N SER A 312 10.86 8.10 -38.01
CA SER A 312 9.77 9.03 -38.31
C SER A 312 9.16 9.65 -37.06
N LEU A 313 9.29 8.98 -35.91
CA LEU A 313 8.64 9.32 -34.65
C LEU A 313 7.19 9.77 -34.86
N GLN A 314 6.46 8.98 -35.65
CA GLN A 314 5.12 9.34 -36.04
C GLN A 314 4.24 9.22 -34.80
N HIS A 315 3.61 10.34 -34.42
CA HIS A 315 2.68 10.38 -33.30
C HIS A 315 1.44 9.56 -33.62
N LEU A 316 1.15 8.57 -32.77
CA LEU A 316 -0.11 7.85 -32.78
C LEU A 316 -0.95 8.30 -31.58
N PRO A 317 -1.99 9.10 -31.78
CA PRO A 317 -2.82 9.58 -30.67
C PRO A 317 -3.52 8.43 -29.93
N GLN A 318 -3.79 7.31 -30.62
CA GLN A 318 -4.32 6.09 -30.02
C GLN A 318 -3.68 4.87 -30.67
N LEU A 319 -2.72 4.27 -29.96
CA LEU A 319 -2.22 2.96 -30.33
C LEU A 319 -3.17 1.89 -29.77
N ARG A 320 -3.87 1.20 -30.67
CA ARG A 320 -4.65 0.01 -30.31
C ARG A 320 -3.87 -1.25 -30.66
N LEU A 321 -3.66 -2.09 -29.66
CA LEU A 321 -3.02 -3.41 -29.75
C LEU A 321 -4.09 -4.48 -29.57
N THR A 322 -4.40 -5.21 -30.62
CA THR A 322 -5.34 -6.35 -30.53
C THR A 322 -4.57 -7.65 -30.38
N THR A 323 -4.92 -8.46 -29.39
CA THR A 323 -4.40 -9.82 -29.22
C THR A 323 -5.29 -10.82 -29.97
N ALA A 324 -4.66 -11.75 -30.69
CA ALA A 324 -5.36 -12.75 -31.48
C ALA A 324 -6.04 -13.82 -30.58
N PRO A 325 -7.34 -14.15 -30.76
CA PRO A 325 -8.03 -15.15 -29.95
C PRO A 325 -7.45 -16.57 -30.06
N GLU A 326 -6.80 -16.91 -31.19
CA GLU A 326 -6.25 -18.24 -31.42
C GLU A 326 -5.10 -18.59 -30.47
N THR A 327 -4.41 -17.56 -29.97
CA THR A 327 -3.21 -17.67 -29.14
C THR A 327 -3.43 -17.13 -27.72
N HIS A 328 -4.48 -16.33 -27.53
CA HIS A 328 -4.95 -15.87 -26.24
C HIS A 328 -6.39 -16.34 -26.03
N ALA A 329 -6.56 -17.58 -25.58
CA ALA A 329 -7.89 -18.10 -25.31
C ALA A 329 -8.56 -17.28 -24.20
N GLN A 330 -9.82 -16.88 -24.43
CA GLN A 330 -10.60 -16.19 -23.40
C GLN A 330 -10.72 -17.07 -22.17
N LEU A 331 -10.45 -16.50 -21.00
CA LEU A 331 -10.63 -17.21 -19.75
C LEU A 331 -12.12 -17.52 -19.57
N THR A 332 -12.43 -18.81 -19.43
CA THR A 332 -13.76 -19.32 -19.12
C THR A 332 -13.79 -19.95 -17.74
N HIS A 333 -14.99 -20.20 -17.21
CA HIS A 333 -15.18 -21.03 -16.01
C HIS A 333 -14.43 -22.37 -16.11
N GLN A 334 -14.50 -23.05 -17.26
CA GLN A 334 -13.86 -24.36 -17.46
C GLN A 334 -12.33 -24.25 -17.42
N SER A 335 -11.74 -23.29 -18.15
CA SER A 335 -10.28 -23.11 -18.14
C SER A 335 -9.78 -22.65 -16.77
N TYR A 336 -10.53 -21.83 -16.05
CA TYR A 336 -10.19 -21.44 -14.69
C TYR A 336 -10.27 -22.63 -13.71
N GLY A 337 -11.33 -23.43 -13.78
CA GLY A 337 -11.50 -24.63 -12.97
C GLY A 337 -10.43 -25.71 -13.21
N ALA A 338 -9.84 -25.72 -14.41
CA ALA A 338 -8.73 -26.62 -14.76
C ALA A 338 -7.37 -26.20 -14.18
N LEU A 339 -7.23 -24.97 -13.68
CA LEU A 339 -5.99 -24.53 -13.03
C LEU A 339 -5.79 -25.26 -11.69
N PRO A 340 -4.53 -25.51 -11.28
CA PRO A 340 -4.26 -26.06 -9.95
C PRO A 340 -4.65 -25.04 -8.86
N PRO A 341 -4.99 -25.50 -7.65
CA PRO A 341 -5.16 -24.61 -6.49
C PRO A 341 -3.93 -23.73 -6.25
N CYS A 342 -4.14 -22.48 -5.85
CA CYS A 342 -3.05 -21.59 -5.47
C CYS A 342 -2.45 -22.05 -4.13
N GLY A 343 -1.16 -22.39 -4.14
CA GLY A 343 -0.43 -22.80 -2.93
C GLY A 343 0.20 -21.64 -2.15
N ASN A 344 0.06 -20.38 -2.61
CA ASN A 344 0.51 -19.20 -1.89
C ASN A 344 -0.33 -17.97 -2.26
N GLY A 345 -0.01 -16.82 -1.66
CA GLY A 345 -0.68 -15.54 -1.86
C GLY A 345 0.06 -14.60 -2.82
N ASN A 346 1.12 -15.06 -3.48
CA ASN A 346 2.00 -14.27 -4.34
C ASN A 346 1.83 -14.68 -5.79
N HIS A 347 0.66 -14.44 -6.36
CA HIS A 347 0.39 -14.79 -7.76
C HIS A 347 0.08 -13.56 -8.61
N ARG A 348 0.66 -13.51 -9.82
CA ARG A 348 0.28 -12.49 -10.80
C ARG A 348 -1.14 -12.82 -11.23
N GLY A 349 -1.97 -11.80 -11.31
CA GLY A 349 -3.36 -11.96 -11.71
C GLY A 349 -3.88 -10.74 -12.43
N ARG A 350 -5.19 -10.75 -12.61
CA ARG A 350 -5.95 -9.72 -13.32
C ARG A 350 -7.38 -9.72 -12.84
N TRP A 351 -8.07 -8.61 -13.06
CA TRP A 351 -9.51 -8.53 -12.90
C TRP A 351 -10.21 -8.95 -14.18
N VAL A 352 -11.05 -9.98 -14.07
CA VAL A 352 -11.80 -10.57 -15.18
C VAL A 352 -13.28 -10.22 -15.01
N PRO A 353 -14.02 -9.84 -16.08
CA PRO A 353 -15.47 -9.70 -16.00
C PRO A 353 -16.10 -10.99 -15.46
N ALA A 354 -16.95 -10.89 -14.44
CA ALA A 354 -17.54 -12.07 -13.79
C ALA A 354 -18.33 -12.92 -14.80
N ALA A 355 -18.97 -12.28 -15.79
CA ALA A 355 -19.69 -12.93 -16.88
C ALA A 355 -18.83 -13.92 -17.70
N HIS A 356 -17.50 -13.75 -17.76
CA HIS A 356 -16.61 -14.71 -18.43
C HIS A 356 -16.45 -16.01 -17.63
N LEU A 357 -16.66 -15.94 -16.31
CA LEU A 357 -16.54 -17.04 -15.37
C LEU A 357 -17.90 -17.60 -14.94
N ASP A 358 -18.99 -17.07 -15.49
CA ASP A 358 -20.31 -17.62 -15.27
C ASP A 358 -20.33 -19.10 -15.70
N PRO A 359 -20.79 -20.02 -14.84
CA PRO A 359 -20.92 -21.41 -15.23
C PRO A 359 -21.88 -21.49 -16.42
N THR A 360 -21.52 -22.33 -17.40
CA THR A 360 -22.39 -22.63 -18.52
C THR A 360 -23.74 -23.14 -18.01
N PRO A 361 -24.86 -22.94 -18.72
CA PRO A 361 -26.18 -23.36 -18.26
C PRO A 361 -26.26 -24.84 -17.82
N SER A 362 -25.43 -25.71 -18.39
CA SER A 362 -25.29 -27.11 -18.00
C SER A 362 -24.67 -27.33 -16.61
N LEU A 363 -23.84 -26.40 -16.13
CA LEU A 363 -23.21 -26.41 -14.79
C LEU A 363 -24.06 -25.68 -13.73
N ARG A 364 -25.02 -24.85 -14.15
CA ARG A 364 -25.94 -24.13 -13.23
C ARG A 364 -26.98 -25.03 -12.54
N MET A 365 -26.99 -26.34 -12.83
CA MET A 365 -28.03 -27.23 -12.31
C MET A 365 -27.92 -27.57 -10.81
N HIS A 366 -26.84 -27.17 -10.14
CA HIS A 366 -26.68 -27.34 -8.69
C HIS A 366 -26.33 -26.02 -8.02
N VAL A 367 -27.24 -25.04 -8.06
CA VAL A 367 -27.18 -23.93 -7.08
C VAL A 367 -27.59 -24.54 -5.73
N PRO A 368 -26.72 -24.54 -4.70
CA PRO A 368 -27.05 -25.11 -3.41
C PRO A 368 -28.30 -24.43 -2.89
N ARG A 369 -29.29 -25.22 -2.47
CA ARG A 369 -30.39 -24.65 -1.68
C ARG A 369 -29.81 -24.12 -0.37
N ASP A 370 -30.46 -23.11 0.21
CA ASP A 370 -30.09 -22.59 1.54
C ASP A 370 -29.89 -23.76 2.53
N GLY A 371 -28.65 -23.97 2.96
CA GLY A 371 -28.26 -25.06 3.88
C GLY A 371 -27.60 -26.29 3.26
N GLU A 372 -27.54 -26.43 1.93
CA GLU A 372 -26.61 -27.40 1.30
C GLU A 372 -25.19 -26.86 1.41
N GLU A 373 -24.27 -27.68 1.93
CA GLU A 373 -22.85 -27.36 1.89
C GLU A 373 -22.49 -27.01 0.44
N ILE A 374 -21.96 -25.81 0.24
CA ILE A 374 -21.28 -25.46 -1.00
C ILE A 374 -20.18 -26.52 -1.16
N THR A 375 -20.43 -27.50 -2.03
CA THR A 375 -19.43 -28.51 -2.35
C THR A 375 -18.23 -27.79 -2.94
N ASP A 376 -17.03 -28.34 -2.75
CA ASP A 376 -15.76 -27.75 -3.22
C ASP A 376 -15.71 -27.48 -4.75
N GLU A 377 -16.78 -27.82 -5.47
CA GLU A 377 -16.94 -27.71 -6.92
C GLU A 377 -17.64 -26.41 -7.38
N MET A 378 -18.27 -25.62 -6.50
CA MET A 378 -18.88 -24.35 -6.90
C MET A 378 -17.98 -23.15 -6.60
N PRO A 379 -17.50 -22.41 -7.62
CA PRO A 379 -16.72 -21.22 -7.37
C PRO A 379 -17.65 -20.08 -6.94
N LEU A 380 -17.72 -19.85 -5.63
CA LEU A 380 -18.24 -18.61 -5.08
C LEU A 380 -17.26 -17.46 -5.40
N LEU A 381 -17.33 -16.93 -6.61
CA LEU A 381 -16.42 -15.88 -7.05
C LEU A 381 -16.67 -14.61 -6.23
N LEU A 382 -15.64 -14.11 -5.55
CA LEU A 382 -15.68 -12.81 -4.88
C LEU A 382 -15.66 -11.72 -5.94
N LYS A 383 -16.84 -11.15 -6.20
CA LYS A 383 -17.05 -10.07 -7.16
C LYS A 383 -16.71 -8.72 -6.54
N SER A 384 -16.00 -7.89 -7.29
CA SER A 384 -15.86 -6.47 -7.03
C SER A 384 -17.17 -5.72 -7.32
N TYR A 385 -17.25 -4.46 -6.92
CA TYR A 385 -18.38 -3.59 -7.30
C TYR A 385 -18.45 -3.25 -8.79
N SER A 386 -17.41 -3.56 -9.57
CA SER A 386 -17.44 -3.49 -11.03
C SER A 386 -17.83 -4.82 -11.70
N ASP A 387 -18.40 -5.76 -10.94
CA ASP A 387 -18.74 -7.12 -11.40
C ASP A 387 -17.54 -7.83 -12.02
N ARG A 388 -16.35 -7.66 -11.40
CA ARG A 388 -15.11 -8.31 -11.80
C ARG A 388 -14.60 -9.23 -10.71
N VAL A 389 -13.81 -10.22 -11.10
CA VAL A 389 -13.24 -11.22 -10.20
C VAL A 389 -11.73 -11.23 -10.37
N TRP A 390 -10.99 -11.24 -9.27
CA TRP A 390 -9.54 -11.39 -9.30
C TRP A 390 -9.16 -12.84 -9.62
N VAL A 391 -8.39 -13.03 -10.69
CA VAL A 391 -7.92 -14.34 -11.13
C VAL A 391 -6.42 -14.35 -11.39
N PRO A 392 -5.66 -15.19 -10.67
CA PRO A 392 -4.27 -15.48 -11.00
C PRO A 392 -4.10 -16.12 -12.39
N TYR A 393 -2.95 -15.90 -13.02
CA TYR A 393 -2.66 -16.52 -14.32
C TYR A 393 -2.35 -18.02 -14.25
N SER A 394 -1.80 -18.49 -13.12
CA SER A 394 -1.21 -19.83 -13.03
C SER A 394 -1.91 -20.78 -12.06
N CYS A 395 -2.91 -20.31 -11.33
CA CYS A 395 -3.61 -21.09 -10.33
C CYS A 395 -5.03 -20.55 -10.09
N ARG A 396 -5.85 -21.31 -9.38
CA ARG A 396 -7.19 -20.89 -8.93
C ARG A 396 -7.27 -20.81 -7.42
N TYR A 397 -7.99 -19.81 -6.93
CA TYR A 397 -8.34 -19.74 -5.53
C TYR A 397 -9.58 -20.58 -5.27
N HIS A 398 -9.60 -21.29 -4.15
CA HIS A 398 -10.81 -21.86 -3.60
C HIS A 398 -11.68 -20.73 -3.07
N ALA A 399 -12.90 -20.73 -3.57
CA ALA A 399 -13.93 -19.80 -3.17
C ALA A 399 -14.78 -20.46 -2.07
N ARG A 400 -14.66 -19.99 -0.84
CA ARG A 400 -15.45 -20.46 0.30
C ARG A 400 -15.93 -19.26 1.11
N THR A 401 -17.06 -19.41 1.78
CA THR A 401 -17.55 -18.40 2.73
C THR A 401 -16.64 -18.35 3.96
N TYR A 402 -16.66 -17.24 4.70
CA TYR A 402 -15.91 -17.12 5.94
C TYR A 402 -16.26 -18.21 6.96
N ALA A 403 -17.54 -18.60 7.05
CA ALA A 403 -17.98 -19.67 7.93
C ALA A 403 -17.34 -21.02 7.56
N VAL A 404 -17.34 -21.39 6.27
CA VAL A 404 -16.69 -22.62 5.80
C VAL A 404 -15.19 -22.57 6.03
N TRP A 405 -14.53 -21.43 5.80
CA TRP A 405 -13.12 -21.28 6.12
C TRP A 405 -12.84 -21.42 7.61
N LYS A 406 -13.69 -20.85 8.47
CA LYS A 406 -13.60 -21.00 9.93
C LYS A 406 -13.61 -22.48 10.30
N ASP A 407 -14.70 -23.17 9.95
CA ASP A 407 -15.00 -24.50 10.48
C ASP A 407 -14.05 -25.57 9.91
N ARG A 408 -13.70 -25.46 8.62
CA ARG A 408 -12.90 -26.50 7.93
C ARG A 408 -11.39 -26.26 8.00
N CYS A 409 -10.94 -25.05 8.32
CA CYS A 409 -9.52 -24.72 8.29
C CYS A 409 -9.07 -23.88 9.49
N ILE A 410 -9.61 -22.68 9.67
CA ILE A 410 -9.02 -21.72 10.61
C ILE A 410 -9.14 -22.24 12.04
N ALA A 411 -10.32 -22.67 12.50
CA ALA A 411 -10.47 -23.26 13.83
C ALA A 411 -9.57 -24.49 14.04
N PRO A 412 -9.58 -25.52 13.17
CA PRO A 412 -8.77 -26.72 13.41
C PRO A 412 -7.25 -26.53 13.21
N ARG A 413 -6.82 -25.63 12.34
CA ARG A 413 -5.39 -25.48 11.94
C ARG A 413 -4.74 -24.22 12.48
N HIS A 414 -5.51 -23.14 12.56
CA HIS A 414 -5.03 -21.82 12.97
C HIS A 414 -5.85 -21.22 14.12
N PRO A 415 -6.01 -21.93 15.26
CA PRO A 415 -6.91 -21.51 16.32
C PRO A 415 -6.43 -20.25 17.07
N PHE A 416 -5.19 -19.81 16.85
CA PHE A 416 -4.74 -18.52 17.35
C PHE A 416 -3.79 -17.83 16.37
N ILE A 417 -4.23 -16.70 15.84
CA ILE A 417 -3.51 -15.92 14.83
C ILE A 417 -3.11 -14.59 15.45
N HIS A 418 -1.86 -14.17 15.23
CA HIS A 418 -1.45 -12.80 15.52
C HIS A 418 -1.41 -11.97 14.24
N MET A 419 -2.04 -10.79 14.23
CA MET A 419 -2.06 -9.87 13.09
C MET A 419 -1.57 -8.48 13.51
N PHE A 420 -0.44 -8.06 12.94
CA PHE A 420 0.16 -6.75 13.18
C PHE A 420 0.03 -5.90 11.93
N GLY A 421 -0.38 -4.64 12.06
CA GLY A 421 -0.47 -3.75 10.91
C GLY A 421 -1.23 -2.48 11.16
N ASP A 422 -1.60 -1.82 10.08
CA ASP A 422 -2.27 -0.53 10.10
C ASP A 422 -3.79 -0.64 9.97
N SER A 423 -4.43 0.48 9.63
CA SER A 423 -5.86 0.57 9.38
C SER A 423 -6.36 -0.32 8.23
N ASN A 424 -5.51 -0.76 7.30
CA ASN A 424 -5.91 -1.73 6.29
C ASN A 424 -5.96 -3.17 6.85
N ILE A 425 -5.04 -3.54 7.75
CA ILE A 425 -5.18 -4.79 8.51
C ILE A 425 -6.44 -4.76 9.37
N ARG A 426 -6.74 -3.63 10.02
CA ARG A 426 -7.99 -3.46 10.77
C ARG A 426 -9.21 -3.79 9.92
N ARG A 427 -9.30 -3.30 8.68
CA ARG A 427 -10.41 -3.60 7.76
C ARG A 427 -10.46 -5.07 7.37
N GLY A 428 -9.31 -5.70 7.10
CA GLY A 428 -9.21 -7.14 6.89
C GLY A 428 -9.73 -7.95 8.08
N VAL A 429 -9.33 -7.58 9.30
CA VAL A 429 -9.81 -8.16 10.56
C VAL A 429 -11.31 -7.95 10.74
N LYS A 430 -11.86 -6.75 10.46
CA LYS A 430 -13.30 -6.50 10.55
C LYS A 430 -14.11 -7.45 9.66
N ALA A 431 -13.70 -7.61 8.41
CA ALA A 431 -14.34 -8.54 7.49
C ALA A 431 -14.16 -10.00 7.94
N PHE A 432 -12.96 -10.39 8.36
CA PHE A 432 -12.63 -11.76 8.76
C PHE A 432 -13.32 -12.20 10.05
N ALA A 433 -13.19 -11.40 11.12
CA ALA A 433 -13.73 -11.70 12.44
C ALA A 433 -15.25 -11.59 12.50
N SER A 434 -15.87 -10.72 11.70
CA SER A 434 -17.34 -10.67 11.60
C SER A 434 -17.96 -11.80 10.77
N GLY A 435 -17.15 -12.67 10.15
CA GLY A 435 -17.64 -13.68 9.22
C GLY A 435 -18.15 -13.10 7.90
N GLY A 436 -17.66 -11.93 7.51
CA GLY A 436 -18.04 -11.20 6.29
C GLY A 436 -19.20 -10.21 6.47
N ARG A 437 -19.84 -10.17 7.65
CA ARG A 437 -21.03 -9.34 7.95
C ARG A 437 -20.72 -7.84 7.96
N TRP A 438 -19.51 -7.45 8.34
CA TRP A 438 -19.09 -6.04 8.35
C TRP A 438 -19.25 -5.40 6.97
N CYS A 439 -20.01 -4.30 6.92
CA CYS A 439 -20.33 -3.57 5.68
C CYS A 439 -21.02 -4.40 4.58
N LYS A 440 -21.70 -5.48 4.97
CA LYS A 440 -22.64 -6.22 4.13
C LYS A 440 -24.02 -6.33 4.78
N ASP A 441 -24.03 -6.73 6.06
CA ASP A 441 -25.26 -6.96 6.81
C ASP A 441 -25.48 -5.87 7.86
N TRP A 442 -24.40 -5.45 8.52
CA TRP A 442 -24.47 -4.53 9.67
C TRP A 442 -24.51 -3.06 9.28
N TYR A 443 -23.94 -2.71 8.13
CA TYR A 443 -23.79 -1.34 7.66
C TYR A 443 -24.05 -1.26 6.16
N GLU A 444 -24.46 -0.09 5.69
CA GLU A 444 -24.69 0.16 4.27
C GLU A 444 -23.36 0.07 3.50
N GLU A 445 -23.25 -0.97 2.67
CA GLU A 445 -22.05 -1.30 1.93
C GLU A 445 -21.51 -0.11 1.11
N ASN A 446 -22.39 0.61 0.42
CA ASN A 446 -22.00 1.73 -0.46
C ASN A 446 -21.77 3.06 0.28
N SER A 447 -21.91 3.10 1.60
CA SER A 447 -21.70 4.32 2.37
C SER A 447 -20.22 4.77 2.35
N PRO A 448 -19.93 6.08 2.39
CA PRO A 448 -18.55 6.58 2.51
C PRO A 448 -17.82 6.03 3.75
N ALA A 449 -18.56 5.76 4.83
CA ALA A 449 -18.04 5.13 6.03
C ALA A 449 -17.50 3.72 5.74
N CYS A 450 -18.31 2.87 5.11
CA CYS A 450 -17.86 1.52 4.74
C CYS A 450 -16.73 1.54 3.71
N GLN A 451 -16.80 2.42 2.72
CA GLN A 451 -15.81 2.46 1.64
C GLN A 451 -14.49 3.11 2.05
N CYS A 452 -14.49 4.01 3.04
CA CYS A 452 -13.29 4.77 3.40
C CYS A 452 -13.15 5.09 4.89
N THR A 453 -14.13 5.73 5.51
CA THR A 453 -14.00 6.33 6.85
C THR A 453 -14.49 5.41 7.97
N ASP A 454 -14.13 4.13 7.91
CA ASP A 454 -14.73 3.07 8.73
C ASP A 454 -14.27 3.04 10.20
N TRP A 455 -13.49 4.01 10.65
CA TRP A 455 -12.87 3.98 11.98
C TRP A 455 -13.88 3.88 13.13
N HIS A 456 -15.13 4.33 12.91
CA HIS A 456 -16.25 4.30 13.85
C HIS A 456 -17.22 3.12 13.62
N LEU A 457 -16.95 2.27 12.62
CA LEU A 457 -17.77 1.09 12.31
C LEU A 457 -17.21 -0.10 13.08
N ASP A 458 -17.53 -0.17 14.36
CA ASP A 458 -16.95 -1.13 15.29
C ASP A 458 -17.48 -2.55 15.06
N ILE A 459 -16.69 -3.52 15.51
CA ILE A 459 -17.12 -4.91 15.64
C ILE A 459 -16.77 -5.36 17.05
N ASP A 460 -17.49 -6.34 17.59
CA ASP A 460 -17.23 -6.82 18.95
C ASP A 460 -15.78 -7.29 19.11
N GLY A 461 -15.13 -6.82 20.17
CA GLY A 461 -13.72 -7.11 20.48
C GLY A 461 -12.69 -6.24 19.72
N LEU A 462 -13.10 -5.36 18.80
CA LEU A 462 -12.21 -4.43 18.11
C LEU A 462 -12.46 -2.98 18.51
N GLN A 463 -11.64 -2.47 19.42
CA GLN A 463 -11.69 -1.09 19.89
C GLN A 463 -10.65 -0.27 19.11
N PRO A 464 -11.06 0.69 18.27
CA PRO A 464 -10.14 1.42 17.38
C PRO A 464 -9.19 2.37 18.10
N ASP A 465 -9.51 2.77 19.33
CA ASP A 465 -8.69 3.58 20.24
C ASP A 465 -7.64 2.75 20.98
N ARG A 466 -7.78 1.42 21.00
CA ARG A 466 -6.79 0.51 21.59
C ARG A 466 -5.90 -0.10 20.50
N PRO A 467 -4.57 -0.15 20.74
CA PRO A 467 -3.68 -0.83 19.81
C PRO A 467 -3.88 -2.35 19.87
N ASP A 468 -3.99 -2.94 21.06
CA ASP A 468 -4.17 -4.38 21.28
C ASP A 468 -5.65 -4.79 21.39
N ASN A 469 -6.02 -5.83 20.64
CA ASN A 469 -7.37 -6.38 20.60
C ASN A 469 -7.33 -7.92 20.46
N VAL A 470 -8.31 -8.61 21.01
CA VAL A 470 -8.52 -10.06 20.83
C VAL A 470 -9.95 -10.30 20.38
N LEU A 471 -10.11 -11.00 19.27
CA LEU A 471 -11.40 -11.24 18.64
C LEU A 471 -11.59 -12.74 18.40
N THR A 472 -12.83 -13.21 18.47
CA THR A 472 -13.21 -14.53 17.96
C THR A 472 -13.46 -14.44 16.45
N VAL A 473 -13.05 -15.47 15.70
CA VAL A 473 -13.27 -15.51 14.26
C VAL A 473 -14.70 -15.98 13.99
N ALA A 474 -15.50 -15.13 13.34
CA ALA A 474 -16.88 -15.40 12.94
C ALA A 474 -17.74 -15.99 14.08
N GLY A 475 -17.58 -15.41 15.29
CA GLY A 475 -18.43 -15.70 16.44
C GLY A 475 -19.86 -15.20 16.21
N GLY A 476 -20.84 -16.07 16.47
CA GLY A 476 -22.22 -15.64 16.69
C GLY A 476 -22.34 -14.95 18.04
N ASP A 477 -23.55 -14.52 18.41
CA ASP A 477 -23.83 -13.86 19.70
C ASP A 477 -23.73 -14.83 20.91
N ASP A 478 -23.32 -16.08 20.69
CA ASP A 478 -23.22 -17.14 21.70
C ASP A 478 -21.86 -17.12 22.42
N GLU A 479 -21.81 -17.67 23.64
CA GLU A 479 -20.57 -17.74 24.42
C GLU A 479 -19.46 -18.50 23.68
N PRO A 480 -18.21 -18.03 23.74
CA PRO A 480 -17.11 -18.58 22.96
C PRO A 480 -16.81 -20.02 23.34
N ALA A 481 -16.89 -20.94 22.37
CA ALA A 481 -16.51 -22.32 22.56
C ALA A 481 -14.98 -22.49 22.64
N LEU A 482 -14.51 -23.55 23.33
CA LEU A 482 -13.07 -23.87 23.44
C LEU A 482 -12.41 -24.17 22.07
N ASP A 483 -13.22 -24.58 21.09
CA ASP A 483 -12.76 -24.94 19.74
C ASP A 483 -12.74 -23.73 18.78
N GLU A 484 -12.89 -22.51 19.30
CA GLU A 484 -12.87 -21.31 18.48
C GLU A 484 -11.47 -20.88 18.06
N ALA A 485 -11.42 -20.25 16.88
CA ALA A 485 -10.26 -19.50 16.44
C ALA A 485 -10.29 -18.08 16.97
N TYR A 486 -9.13 -17.62 17.41
CA TYR A 486 -8.92 -16.27 17.93
C TYR A 486 -7.93 -15.50 17.06
N VAL A 487 -8.14 -14.19 16.95
CA VAL A 487 -7.20 -13.24 16.36
C VAL A 487 -6.78 -12.26 17.44
N TYR A 488 -5.50 -12.29 17.81
CA TYR A 488 -4.88 -11.16 18.48
C TYR A 488 -4.43 -10.17 17.41
N THR A 489 -4.88 -8.93 17.48
CA THR A 489 -4.41 -7.88 16.58
C THR A 489 -3.78 -6.74 17.34
N PHE A 490 -2.67 -6.23 16.80
CA PHE A 490 -2.03 -5.03 17.29
C PHE A 490 -1.94 -4.02 16.14
N LEU A 491 -2.64 -2.90 16.30
CA LEU A 491 -2.69 -1.83 15.31
C LEU A 491 -1.54 -0.84 15.55
N TRP A 492 -0.66 -0.68 14.56
CA TRP A 492 0.44 0.28 14.56
C TRP A 492 0.42 1.15 13.30
N LYS A 493 1.34 2.11 13.19
CA LYS A 493 1.46 2.99 12.01
C LYS A 493 2.80 2.81 11.30
N GLY A 494 3.25 1.56 11.16
CA GLY A 494 4.50 1.20 10.50
C GLY A 494 5.68 1.09 11.48
N LEU A 495 6.89 1.07 10.94
CA LEU A 495 8.16 1.05 11.67
C LEU A 495 8.68 2.44 12.04
N ASN A 496 7.99 3.50 11.64
CA ASN A 496 8.31 4.85 12.07
C ASN A 496 7.87 5.08 13.53
N SER A 497 8.27 6.23 14.07
CA SER A 497 7.92 6.65 15.43
C SER A 497 6.46 7.13 15.62
N TRP A 498 5.60 7.01 14.61
CA TRP A 498 4.22 7.47 14.70
C TRP A 498 3.35 6.37 15.29
N GLY A 499 2.58 6.70 16.33
CA GLY A 499 1.64 5.76 16.93
C GLY A 499 2.28 4.72 17.86
N PRO A 500 1.58 3.59 18.08
CA PRO A 500 2.00 2.57 19.02
C PRO A 500 3.35 1.95 18.66
N ASP A 501 4.20 1.73 19.66
CA ASP A 501 5.54 1.18 19.49
C ASP A 501 5.50 -0.28 19.02
N TRP A 502 5.93 -0.51 17.78
CA TRP A 502 6.01 -1.83 17.17
C TRP A 502 7.03 -2.74 17.87
N ASN A 503 8.05 -2.19 18.53
CA ASN A 503 9.03 -2.95 19.30
C ASN A 503 8.37 -3.59 20.52
N MET A 504 7.57 -2.79 21.26
CA MET A 504 6.72 -3.32 22.35
C MET A 504 5.72 -4.35 21.84
N ALA A 505 5.11 -4.08 20.68
CA ALA A 505 4.13 -4.99 20.08
C ALA A 505 4.70 -6.38 19.78
N LEU A 506 5.99 -6.47 19.43
CA LEU A 506 6.68 -7.72 19.11
C LEU A 506 7.42 -8.35 20.28
N ASN A 507 7.43 -7.71 21.45
CA ASN A 507 8.04 -8.26 22.65
C ASN A 507 7.14 -9.37 23.24
N ALA A 508 7.66 -10.59 23.34
CA ALA A 508 6.91 -11.74 23.83
C ALA A 508 6.33 -11.57 25.25
N SER A 509 7.06 -10.89 26.15
CA SER A 509 6.58 -10.65 27.52
C SER A 509 5.45 -9.64 27.55
N ASP A 510 5.57 -8.56 26.79
CA ASP A 510 4.53 -7.52 26.70
C ASP A 510 3.27 -8.08 26.04
N GLN A 511 3.42 -8.91 25.00
CA GLN A 511 2.31 -9.63 24.37
C GLN A 511 1.56 -10.48 25.38
N ARG A 512 2.26 -11.31 26.17
CA ARG A 512 1.65 -12.17 27.20
C ARG A 512 0.84 -11.35 28.19
N ILE A 513 1.38 -10.23 28.69
CA ILE A 513 0.70 -9.36 29.64
C ILE A 513 -0.56 -8.74 29.01
N ARG A 514 -0.45 -8.21 27.78
CA ARG A 514 -1.57 -7.57 27.07
C ARG A 514 -2.67 -8.56 26.72
N ILE A 515 -2.29 -9.73 26.20
CA ILE A 515 -3.24 -10.81 25.90
C ILE A 515 -3.91 -11.26 27.19
N ALA A 516 -3.16 -11.46 28.29
CA ALA A 516 -3.74 -11.87 29.58
C ALA A 516 -4.76 -10.86 30.12
N ALA A 517 -4.52 -9.56 29.91
CA ALA A 517 -5.43 -8.50 30.33
C ALA A 517 -6.76 -8.51 29.56
N ILE A 518 -6.81 -9.09 28.36
CA ILE A 518 -8.03 -9.22 27.55
C ILE A 518 -8.65 -10.61 27.72
N ASN A 519 -7.83 -11.66 27.58
CA ASN A 519 -8.21 -13.06 27.69
C ASN A 519 -7.06 -13.88 28.29
N GLN A 520 -7.15 -14.16 29.60
CA GLN A 520 -6.13 -14.90 30.35
C GLN A 520 -5.84 -16.30 29.78
N HIS A 521 -6.82 -16.96 29.18
CA HIS A 521 -6.64 -18.31 28.62
C HIS A 521 -5.76 -18.34 27.37
N LEU A 522 -5.61 -17.21 26.67
CA LEU A 522 -4.80 -17.11 25.46
C LEU A 522 -3.37 -16.65 25.73
N ALA A 523 -3.08 -16.10 26.92
CA ALA A 523 -1.79 -15.49 27.23
C ALA A 523 -0.60 -16.45 27.04
N ASP A 524 -0.81 -17.73 27.36
CA ASP A 524 0.21 -18.78 27.31
C ASP A 524 0.08 -19.64 26.04
N ARG A 525 -0.89 -19.34 25.17
CA ARG A 525 -1.11 -20.06 23.93
C ARG A 525 -0.21 -19.47 22.84
N PRO A 526 0.71 -20.24 22.22
CA PRO A 526 1.48 -19.73 21.11
C PRO A 526 0.58 -19.56 19.88
N PRO A 527 0.78 -18.51 19.06
CA PRO A 527 0.07 -18.41 17.79
C PRO A 527 0.56 -19.49 16.83
N THR A 528 -0.33 -19.93 15.94
CA THR A 528 -0.01 -20.90 14.88
C THR A 528 0.48 -20.22 13.61
N VAL A 529 0.20 -18.94 13.44
CA VAL A 529 0.67 -18.11 12.33
C VAL A 529 0.69 -16.65 12.73
N VAL A 530 1.66 -15.91 12.21
CA VAL A 530 1.82 -14.47 12.44
C VAL A 530 1.76 -13.75 11.10
N ILE A 531 0.91 -12.74 11.03
CA ILE A 531 0.74 -11.90 9.85
C ILE A 531 1.24 -10.50 10.19
N VAL A 532 2.13 -9.97 9.37
CA VAL A 532 2.66 -8.60 9.49
C VAL A 532 2.34 -7.80 8.24
N SER A 533 1.70 -6.64 8.40
CA SER A 533 1.52 -5.65 7.34
C SER A 533 2.40 -4.45 7.61
N LEU A 534 3.19 -4.08 6.62
CA LEU A 534 4.08 -2.94 6.65
C LEU A 534 3.91 -2.09 5.38
N THR A 535 4.71 -1.04 5.25
CA THR A 535 4.87 -0.22 4.05
C THR A 535 3.87 0.91 3.87
N ASN A 536 2.56 0.71 4.06
CA ASN A 536 1.57 1.76 3.81
C ASN A 536 1.86 3.06 4.57
N TRP A 537 1.94 3.01 5.90
CA TRP A 537 2.27 4.19 6.71
C TRP A 537 3.73 4.60 6.60
N ASP A 538 4.64 3.64 6.47
CA ASP A 538 6.08 3.90 6.30
C ASP A 538 6.35 4.74 5.05
N ALA A 539 5.73 4.39 3.92
CA ALA A 539 5.83 5.14 2.68
C ALA A 539 5.06 6.47 2.75
N ALA A 540 3.91 6.51 3.43
CA ALA A 540 3.09 7.72 3.49
C ALA A 540 3.66 8.81 4.43
N TYR A 541 4.30 8.44 5.54
CA TYR A 541 4.70 9.38 6.59
C TYR A 541 6.18 9.28 6.98
N GLY A 542 6.80 8.11 6.82
CA GLY A 542 8.21 7.89 7.15
C GLY A 542 9.18 8.25 6.03
N SER A 543 10.47 8.03 6.32
CA SER A 543 11.57 8.11 5.35
C SER A 543 12.02 6.69 4.95
N TYR A 544 12.52 6.51 3.72
CA TYR A 544 13.04 5.21 3.30
C TYR A 544 14.28 4.83 4.11
N ALA A 545 15.11 5.82 4.47
CA ALA A 545 16.28 5.63 5.30
C ALA A 545 15.92 5.09 6.71
N GLU A 546 14.97 5.72 7.40
CA GLU A 546 14.50 5.29 8.73
C GLU A 546 13.86 3.89 8.67
N PHE A 547 13.06 3.62 7.64
CA PHE A 547 12.47 2.30 7.43
C PHE A 547 13.56 1.24 7.23
N SER A 548 14.56 1.53 6.39
CA SER A 548 15.70 0.64 6.15
C SER A 548 16.57 0.42 7.37
N GLU A 549 16.71 1.41 8.25
CA GLU A 549 17.46 1.29 9.50
C GLU A 549 16.69 0.50 10.57
N SER A 550 15.36 0.65 10.63
CA SER A 550 14.49 -0.01 11.59
C SER A 550 14.22 -1.49 11.24
N LEU A 551 14.25 -1.84 9.96
CA LEU A 551 13.89 -3.16 9.47
C LEU A 551 14.77 -4.30 10.03
N PRO A 552 16.11 -4.19 10.15
CA PRO A 552 16.92 -5.22 10.81
C PRO A 552 16.51 -5.52 12.26
N THR A 553 16.21 -4.48 13.05
CA THR A 553 15.72 -4.67 14.43
C THR A 553 14.35 -5.34 14.44
N PHE A 554 13.46 -4.94 13.53
CA PHE A 554 12.16 -5.58 13.34
C PHE A 554 12.28 -7.08 13.02
N ILE A 555 13.18 -7.43 12.08
CA ILE A 555 13.45 -8.82 11.69
C ILE A 555 13.99 -9.64 12.87
N GLU A 556 14.89 -9.09 13.67
CA GLU A 556 15.44 -9.80 14.84
C GLU A 556 14.36 -10.07 15.90
N LEU A 557 13.44 -9.13 16.13
CA LEU A 557 12.32 -9.33 17.04
C LEU A 557 11.36 -10.41 16.52
N LEU A 558 10.98 -10.37 15.24
CA LEU A 558 10.16 -11.43 14.63
C LEU A 558 10.87 -12.79 14.71
N ARG A 559 12.19 -12.80 14.53
CA ARG A 559 12.99 -14.02 14.60
C ARG A 559 12.91 -14.65 15.99
N LYS A 560 13.25 -13.87 17.01
CA LYS A 560 13.28 -14.27 18.41
C LYS A 560 11.90 -14.63 18.96
N THR A 561 10.87 -13.86 18.58
CA THR A 561 9.52 -14.03 19.11
C THR A 561 8.78 -15.17 18.42
N TYR A 562 8.96 -15.36 17.10
CA TYR A 562 8.14 -16.30 16.31
C TYR A 562 8.94 -17.31 15.48
N TYR A 563 9.83 -16.85 14.60
CA TYR A 563 10.43 -17.70 13.57
C TYR A 563 11.26 -18.84 14.16
N ASP A 564 12.11 -18.56 15.16
CA ASP A 564 12.97 -19.56 15.82
C ASP A 564 12.15 -20.60 16.61
N ARG A 565 10.89 -20.28 16.92
CA ARG A 565 9.91 -21.20 17.53
C ARG A 565 9.14 -22.03 16.50
N GLY A 566 9.46 -21.86 15.22
CA GLY A 566 8.84 -22.59 14.12
C GLY A 566 7.48 -22.04 13.68
N ILE A 567 7.08 -20.86 14.18
CA ILE A 567 5.80 -20.23 13.83
C ILE A 567 5.93 -19.61 12.43
N PRO A 568 5.06 -19.98 11.46
CA PRO A 568 5.10 -19.43 10.11
C PRO A 568 4.74 -17.94 10.11
N LEU A 569 5.41 -17.20 9.22
CA LEU A 569 5.22 -15.78 9.01
C LEU A 569 4.56 -15.53 7.66
N VAL A 570 3.61 -14.59 7.65
CA VAL A 570 2.99 -14.06 6.43
C VAL A 570 3.24 -12.56 6.40
N TRP A 571 3.79 -12.05 5.30
CA TRP A 571 3.93 -10.63 5.06
C TRP A 571 2.84 -10.16 4.10
N ARG A 572 2.04 -9.20 4.54
CA ARG A 572 1.10 -8.46 3.71
C ARG A 572 1.81 -7.25 3.10
N ALA A 573 1.90 -7.23 1.77
CA ALA A 573 2.49 -6.10 1.06
C ALA A 573 1.68 -4.81 1.25
N GLY A 574 2.33 -3.67 1.10
CA GLY A 574 1.66 -2.37 1.09
C GLY A 574 0.76 -2.21 -0.13
N GLN A 575 -0.45 -1.69 0.08
CA GLN A 575 -1.43 -1.48 -0.98
C GLN A 575 -0.97 -0.45 -2.00
N TYR A 576 -1.36 -0.66 -3.25
CA TYR A 576 -1.05 0.24 -4.36
C TYR A 576 -1.65 1.65 -4.20
N PHE A 577 -2.87 1.77 -3.63
CA PHE A 577 -3.59 3.05 -3.46
C PHE A 577 -3.51 3.63 -2.06
N GLY A 578 -2.45 3.37 -1.31
CA GLY A 578 -2.26 3.80 0.09
C GLY A 578 -2.21 5.32 0.35
N GLY A 579 -3.24 6.07 -0.04
CA GLY A 579 -3.48 7.47 0.28
C GLY A 579 -2.88 8.35 -0.79
N ARG A 580 -3.67 9.23 -1.42
CA ARG A 580 -3.05 10.25 -2.27
C ARG A 580 -2.19 11.16 -1.40
N ALA A 581 -1.10 11.65 -1.99
CA ALA A 581 -0.35 12.68 -1.34
C ALA A 581 -1.27 13.87 -1.05
N ASP A 582 -1.29 14.34 0.20
CA ASP A 582 -2.25 15.35 0.63
C ASP A 582 -1.92 16.67 -0.05
N THR A 583 -2.80 17.12 -0.93
CA THR A 583 -2.65 18.35 -1.71
C THR A 583 -3.20 19.57 -0.99
N THR A 584 -3.82 19.40 0.18
CA THR A 584 -4.33 20.54 0.95
C THR A 584 -3.18 21.39 1.47
N SER A 585 -3.26 22.69 1.24
CA SER A 585 -2.22 23.64 1.61
C SER A 585 -2.05 23.79 3.13
N THR A 586 -3.01 23.30 3.93
CA THR A 586 -3.15 23.54 5.37
C THR A 586 -2.66 22.38 6.26
N GLY A 587 -2.39 21.20 5.70
CA GLY A 587 -1.91 20.05 6.47
C GLY A 587 -0.44 20.19 6.89
N VAL A 588 -0.19 20.31 8.21
CA VAL A 588 1.16 20.34 8.82
C VAL A 588 1.91 19.00 8.63
N GLN A 589 1.23 17.96 8.13
CA GLN A 589 1.76 16.61 7.91
C GLN A 589 1.26 16.04 6.57
N ARG A 590 1.78 16.55 5.46
CA ARG A 590 1.42 16.08 4.12
C ARG A 590 1.89 14.66 3.90
N ARG A 591 1.00 13.79 3.43
CA ARG A 591 1.34 12.42 3.02
C ARG A 591 2.30 12.48 1.84
N LYS A 592 3.36 11.68 1.90
CA LYS A 592 4.46 11.58 0.92
C LYS A 592 4.23 10.46 -0.09
N PHE A 593 2.98 10.13 -0.34
CA PHE A 593 2.66 8.88 -1.00
C PHE A 593 2.82 8.97 -2.53
N SER A 594 3.62 8.06 -3.08
CA SER A 594 3.63 7.75 -4.51
C SER A 594 3.66 6.23 -4.69
N ARG A 595 3.13 5.75 -5.82
CA ARG A 595 3.15 4.33 -6.17
C ARG A 595 4.57 3.75 -6.17
N MET A 596 5.51 4.49 -6.77
CA MET A 596 6.91 4.06 -6.85
C MET A 596 7.58 4.01 -5.48
N ARG A 597 7.24 4.93 -4.59
CA ARG A 597 7.69 4.88 -3.19
C ARG A 597 7.17 3.62 -2.49
N VAL A 598 5.88 3.29 -2.60
CA VAL A 598 5.35 2.04 -2.04
C VAL A 598 6.08 0.82 -2.59
N LEU A 599 6.32 0.77 -3.89
CA LEU A 599 7.06 -0.32 -4.51
C LEU A 599 8.48 -0.44 -3.95
N ALA A 600 9.18 0.67 -3.70
CA ALA A 600 10.50 0.67 -3.07
C ALA A 600 10.49 0.07 -1.66
N PHE A 601 9.55 0.51 -0.82
CA PHE A 601 9.40 -0.02 0.54
C PHE A 601 8.97 -1.49 0.53
N ASN A 602 8.04 -1.86 -0.36
CA ASN A 602 7.57 -3.24 -0.51
C ASN A 602 8.71 -4.17 -0.92
N GLU A 603 9.55 -3.76 -1.88
CA GLU A 603 10.67 -4.58 -2.30
C GLU A 603 11.68 -4.78 -1.17
N LEU A 604 12.00 -3.73 -0.42
CA LEU A 604 12.92 -3.84 0.71
C LEU A 604 12.34 -4.77 1.80
N ALA A 605 11.05 -4.64 2.12
CA ALA A 605 10.36 -5.53 3.03
C ALA A 605 10.32 -6.98 2.53
N GLU A 606 10.07 -7.19 1.24
CA GLU A 606 10.09 -8.53 0.64
C GLU A 606 11.49 -9.15 0.74
N ARG A 607 12.54 -8.38 0.42
CA ARG A 607 13.95 -8.82 0.52
C ARG A 607 14.27 -9.32 1.91
N THR A 608 13.92 -8.58 2.94
CA THR A 608 14.26 -8.97 4.32
C THR A 608 13.33 -10.06 4.85
N LEU A 609 12.00 -9.89 4.77
CA LEU A 609 11.04 -10.84 5.36
C LEU A 609 11.03 -12.19 4.65
N VAL A 610 11.09 -12.21 3.32
CA VAL A 610 11.04 -13.47 2.57
C VAL A 610 12.40 -14.16 2.56
N ASP A 611 13.49 -13.44 2.30
CA ASP A 611 14.80 -14.09 2.17
C ASP A 611 15.35 -14.51 3.54
N GLU A 612 15.15 -13.71 4.59
CA GLU A 612 15.69 -13.99 5.92
C GLU A 612 14.76 -14.85 6.78
N LEU A 613 13.45 -14.67 6.69
CA LEU A 613 12.47 -15.34 7.55
C LEU A 613 11.53 -16.31 6.79
N ASP A 614 11.78 -16.57 5.50
CA ASP A 614 10.97 -17.48 4.68
C ASP A 614 9.47 -17.13 4.73
N ALA A 615 9.14 -15.85 4.91
CA ALA A 615 7.76 -15.40 5.06
C ALA A 615 6.97 -15.65 3.77
N ALA A 616 5.74 -16.14 3.90
CA ALA A 616 4.83 -16.23 2.78
C ALA A 616 4.31 -14.83 2.44
N VAL A 617 4.09 -14.53 1.16
CA VAL A 617 3.63 -13.20 0.73
C VAL A 617 2.13 -13.21 0.46
N TRP A 618 1.43 -12.28 1.08
CA TRP A 618 0.06 -11.89 0.78
C TRP A 618 0.10 -10.62 -0.07
N ASP A 619 0.14 -10.80 -1.41
CA ASP A 619 0.33 -9.71 -2.37
C ASP A 619 -1.00 -8.99 -2.67
N VAL A 620 -1.34 -8.03 -1.81
CA VAL A 620 -2.47 -7.13 -2.01
C VAL A 620 -2.13 -5.94 -2.93
N HIS A 621 -0.83 -5.71 -3.21
CA HIS A 621 -0.40 -4.63 -4.08
C HIS A 621 -0.84 -4.86 -5.52
N ALA A 622 -0.72 -6.11 -6.00
CA ALA A 622 -1.13 -6.51 -7.35
C ALA A 622 -2.61 -6.23 -7.64
N LEU A 623 -3.50 -6.35 -6.64
CA LEU A 623 -4.93 -6.08 -6.79
C LEU A 623 -5.18 -4.64 -7.24
N GLY A 624 -4.59 -3.68 -6.52
CA GLY A 624 -4.75 -2.27 -6.82
C GLY A 624 -4.05 -1.88 -8.12
N ASN A 625 -2.87 -2.44 -8.39
CA ASN A 625 -2.13 -2.11 -9.60
C ASN A 625 -2.88 -2.53 -10.89
N ALA A 626 -3.59 -3.65 -10.85
CA ALA A 626 -4.34 -4.16 -11.99
C ALA A 626 -5.81 -3.67 -12.04
N ASN A 627 -6.25 -2.82 -11.10
CA ASN A 627 -7.62 -2.30 -11.11
C ASN A 627 -7.94 -1.53 -12.39
N ASP A 628 -9.16 -1.70 -12.89
CA ASP A 628 -9.71 -0.90 -13.97
C ASP A 628 -9.86 0.59 -13.58
N ALA A 629 -10.02 1.46 -14.57
CA ALA A 629 -10.13 2.90 -14.35
C ALA A 629 -11.27 3.29 -13.38
N GLN A 630 -12.39 2.58 -13.38
CA GLN A 630 -13.53 2.88 -12.51
C GLN A 630 -13.24 2.51 -11.06
N ALA A 631 -12.69 1.33 -10.80
CA ALA A 631 -12.28 0.89 -9.47
C ALA A 631 -11.21 1.82 -8.89
N ARG A 632 -10.28 2.28 -9.72
CA ARG A 632 -9.27 3.28 -9.35
C ARG A 632 -9.89 4.64 -9.01
N ALA A 633 -10.84 5.10 -9.82
CA ALA A 633 -11.56 6.34 -9.56
C ALA A 633 -12.34 6.29 -8.23
N ARG A 634 -12.93 5.13 -7.89
CA ARG A 634 -13.55 4.92 -6.58
C ARG A 634 -12.52 4.93 -5.44
N ALA A 635 -11.44 4.16 -5.57
CA ALA A 635 -10.38 4.12 -4.56
C ALA A 635 -9.77 5.51 -4.31
N ALA A 636 -9.65 6.32 -5.35
CA ALA A 636 -9.18 7.71 -5.31
C ALA A 636 -10.08 8.66 -4.50
N GLN A 637 -11.34 8.33 -4.26
CA GLN A 637 -12.24 9.12 -3.42
C GLN A 637 -11.97 8.88 -1.92
N CYS A 638 -11.23 7.83 -1.58
CA CYS A 638 -10.87 7.57 -0.19
C CYS A 638 -9.60 8.32 0.19
N ASN A 639 -9.75 9.45 0.89
CA ASN A 639 -8.62 10.24 1.38
C ASN A 639 -7.67 9.39 2.22
N SER A 640 -8.18 8.49 3.07
CA SER A 640 -7.36 7.58 3.90
C SER A 640 -6.59 6.52 3.13
N GLY A 641 -6.87 6.31 1.83
CA GLY A 641 -6.19 5.30 1.03
C GLY A 641 -6.52 3.86 1.41
N HIS A 642 -7.69 3.65 2.03
CA HIS A 642 -8.15 2.33 2.39
C HIS A 642 -8.67 1.58 1.16
N ALA A 643 -8.48 0.27 1.13
CA ALA A 643 -9.18 -0.58 0.18
C ALA A 643 -10.70 -0.56 0.44
N GLY A 644 -11.48 -0.47 -0.64
CA GLY A 644 -12.93 -0.67 -0.61
C GLY A 644 -13.30 -2.03 -0.04
N ARG A 645 -14.52 -2.16 0.48
CA ARG A 645 -14.97 -3.38 1.19
C ARG A 645 -14.92 -4.63 0.30
N ASP A 646 -15.22 -4.49 -0.99
CA ASP A 646 -15.11 -5.53 -2.00
C ASP A 646 -13.67 -6.01 -2.22
N VAL A 647 -12.73 -5.08 -2.30
CA VAL A 647 -11.29 -5.40 -2.41
C VAL A 647 -10.80 -6.10 -1.14
N VAL A 648 -11.22 -5.65 0.04
CA VAL A 648 -10.87 -6.30 1.33
C VAL A 648 -11.33 -7.76 1.37
N ASP A 649 -12.49 -8.10 0.81
CA ASP A 649 -12.92 -9.50 0.69
C ASP A 649 -12.00 -10.31 -0.20
N VAL A 650 -11.60 -9.76 -1.35
CA VAL A 650 -10.65 -10.43 -2.24
C VAL A 650 -9.28 -10.61 -1.58
N GLU A 651 -8.79 -9.59 -0.87
CA GLU A 651 -7.57 -9.69 -0.07
C GLU A 651 -7.66 -10.84 0.95
N ASN A 652 -8.74 -10.92 1.73
CA ASN A 652 -8.96 -11.99 2.69
C ASN A 652 -9.11 -13.36 2.01
N GLY A 653 -9.75 -13.44 0.85
CA GLY A 653 -9.83 -14.66 0.06
C GLY A 653 -8.46 -15.20 -0.32
N ILE A 654 -7.53 -14.31 -0.71
CA ILE A 654 -6.12 -14.67 -0.97
C ILE A 654 -5.44 -15.18 0.29
N LEU A 655 -5.59 -14.48 1.42
CA LEU A 655 -5.01 -14.89 2.70
C LEU A 655 -5.51 -16.27 3.13
N LEU A 656 -6.81 -16.51 3.07
CA LEU A 656 -7.41 -17.77 3.50
C LEU A 656 -6.96 -18.93 2.62
N ASN A 657 -6.83 -18.71 1.31
CA ASN A 657 -6.23 -19.70 0.41
C ASN A 657 -4.76 -19.98 0.77
N LEU A 658 -3.97 -18.95 1.07
CA LEU A 658 -2.59 -19.09 1.52
C LEU A 658 -2.48 -19.90 2.83
N LEU A 659 -3.42 -19.73 3.76
CA LEU A 659 -3.39 -20.41 5.06
C LEU A 659 -3.95 -21.83 5.02
N CYS A 660 -4.83 -22.13 4.06
CA CYS A 660 -5.68 -23.32 4.12
C CYS A 660 -5.55 -24.29 2.95
N ASN A 661 -4.93 -23.89 1.84
CA ASN A 661 -4.75 -24.80 0.71
C ASN A 661 -3.58 -25.75 0.99
N GLU A 662 -3.87 -27.06 0.95
CA GLU A 662 -2.90 -28.15 1.05
C GLU A 662 -2.93 -29.01 -0.21
#